data_AF-A0A9Q8Z541-F1
#
_entry.id   AF-A0A9Q8Z541-F1
#
_cell.length_a   1.000
_cell.length_b   1.000
_cell.length_c   1.000
_cell.angle_alpha   90.00
_cell.angle_beta   90.00
_cell.angle_gamma   90.00
#
_symmetry.space_group_name_H-M   'P 1'
#
loop_
_entity.id
_entity.type
_entity.pdbx_description
1 polymer ?
#
loop_
_entity_poly.entity_id
_entity_poly.type
_entity_poly.pdbx_seq_one_letter_code
_entity_poly.pdbx_strand_id
1 'polypeptide(L)'
;MSFTLKNATSFPNITRPMVHVDPEDATTSFKTALAVEVPLMVLAIVTVVLRVYSRLAIKRKLAPDDVLILLGTGAGFARTVISCMSAEDNWGYDRKGPDRTSEVPYYQHIFERRIAYLFAVTFVRFSVLAYYLRIFPLGMLSLRRCCYILLALTFAHFVEVLTVLIVYCENIGKLWTKDWLDFTGSQCFSSLVYSYSAAIGDSVMDSMIFALPIFYVWQLSKLRLRQRIALVFIFGLGFIVCVVALVQIPFIKRRESNMQYFGSAVNILISIQISFAIIAASLPDLRALVARKLPHFSPLHHRSLATNGHKPSGSCEQGRIGVWDAEQGPSDQGVLESPRASPDGKKVFRKPDWMRNSIPASLMSTVVTQNEITRLSNENISPGTSGCLLAERLAHTPAAPRVLLLETGTAPVGTYLTAPYHRYHAQALRPDLDHGYVCEPEETLGGRKIPYTRGKGLGGSSILNFGVYLWGSKRDYERWDELVGGGEEGGEGTFKWENVKKSFQKIENYNFSASQTYRHLADPSKGEHGTNGKLHVWLPPVLETAVQPQMEALEKAGEKLNLDPNSGDPVGISIFPATYSKDGRCTSAMAHLADPPKNLEVWTDAKVTKLVWEGKKVVGVVTENGREATAKNEVIVCAGTFDSPRLLLLNGIGPKSELESLGIDVKVDLPGVGKNLHDHVLTFLSVEVDGSVNDKYAFESDPEIVAEAEKAWAKDQSGALTLHNSALWGGFLKLPGLESFEEYKGLPKDVQEYLSKDEVPAYELIANSVLWPPGTELTKGNTYMSFIAFLMNPQSRGSVTLRSKNPADNPAIKLNFLTHPYDIRVFREGIRNTWTKLSSSSALAPYIVRPIHAPTSMSDEAIDAFARDSAGTVWHAAGTCKMGRDDDPEAVVDKTFRVKGVEGLRVVDMSVAPVSTNNHTQATAYLIGQIASERLIKEYGLNNGA
;
A
#
# COMPACT_ATOMS: atom_id res chain seq x y z
N MET A 1 26.61 -12.65 28.05
CA MET A 1 27.14 -11.35 28.51
C MET A 1 26.52 -11.02 29.86
N SER A 2 27.25 -10.37 30.78
CA SER A 2 26.70 -9.98 32.07
C SER A 2 25.95 -8.65 31.96
N PHE A 3 24.64 -8.66 32.21
CA PHE A 3 23.84 -7.45 32.44
C PHE A 3 23.53 -7.35 33.93
N THR A 4 24.20 -6.43 34.62
CA THR A 4 24.03 -6.24 36.08
C THR A 4 22.71 -5.55 36.40
N LEU A 5 21.65 -6.35 36.58
CA LEU A 5 20.39 -5.93 37.22
C LEU A 5 20.62 -5.64 38.72
N LYS A 6 21.18 -4.47 39.04
CA LYS A 6 21.42 -4.03 40.44
C LYS A 6 20.40 -3.03 41.00
N ASN A 7 19.48 -2.52 40.18
CA ASN A 7 18.50 -1.49 40.56
C ASN A 7 17.03 -1.98 40.46
N ALA A 8 16.77 -3.22 40.90
CA ALA A 8 15.42 -3.80 40.95
C ALA A 8 15.03 -4.31 42.36
N THR A 9 15.73 -3.86 43.40
CA THR A 9 15.62 -4.37 44.77
C THR A 9 14.84 -3.41 45.69
N SER A 10 13.54 -3.30 45.46
CA SER A 10 12.59 -2.84 46.47
C SER A 10 11.20 -3.36 46.17
N PHE A 11 10.73 -4.37 46.92
CA PHE A 11 9.29 -4.48 47.17
C PHE A 11 8.92 -3.25 48.01
N PRO A 12 8.04 -2.35 47.54
CA PRO A 12 7.58 -1.24 48.36
C PRO A 12 6.77 -1.81 49.54
N ASN A 13 6.99 -1.28 50.75
CA ASN A 13 6.31 -1.70 51.97
C ASN A 13 4.81 -1.87 51.71
N ILE A 14 4.28 -3.10 51.89
CA ILE A 14 2.88 -3.41 51.60
C ILE A 14 1.99 -2.99 52.78
N THR A 15 1.98 -1.69 53.04
CA THR A 15 0.86 -0.99 53.68
C THR A 15 -0.02 -0.36 52.59
N ARG A 16 -0.34 -1.14 51.55
CA ARG A 16 -1.38 -0.76 50.58
C ARG A 16 -2.74 -0.97 51.26
N PRO A 17 -3.67 0.00 51.20
CA PRO A 17 -4.99 -0.19 51.78
C PRO A 17 -5.72 -1.35 51.09
N MET A 18 -6.49 -2.11 51.86
CA MET A 18 -7.38 -3.14 51.31
C MET A 18 -8.40 -2.46 50.41
N VAL A 19 -8.32 -2.71 49.10
CA VAL A 19 -9.31 -2.22 48.14
C VAL A 19 -10.57 -3.06 48.32
N HIS A 20 -11.63 -2.42 48.78
CA HIS A 20 -12.97 -3.01 48.85
C HIS A 20 -13.54 -3.01 47.43
N VAL A 21 -13.69 -4.18 46.84
CA VAL A 21 -14.54 -4.44 45.68
C VAL A 21 -15.90 -4.95 46.21
N ASP A 22 -16.88 -5.07 45.31
CA ASP A 22 -18.22 -5.54 45.60
C ASP A 22 -18.32 -7.08 45.45
N PRO A 23 -18.75 -7.83 46.50
CA PRO A 23 -18.98 -9.28 46.46
C PRO A 23 -20.07 -9.82 45.52
N GLU A 24 -20.67 -9.03 44.63
CA GLU A 24 -21.54 -9.51 43.53
C GLU A 24 -20.94 -9.38 42.10
N ASP A 25 -19.94 -8.54 41.89
CA ASP A 25 -19.37 -8.26 40.55
C ASP A 25 -18.40 -9.36 40.03
N ALA A 26 -17.56 -9.95 40.89
CA ALA A 26 -16.47 -10.82 40.47
C ALA A 26 -16.79 -12.33 40.46
N THR A 27 -17.83 -12.81 41.16
CA THR A 27 -18.47 -14.13 40.88
C THR A 27 -19.09 -14.10 39.51
N THR A 28 -19.73 -12.99 39.15
CA THR A 28 -20.26 -12.77 37.81
C THR A 28 -19.12 -12.85 36.79
N SER A 29 -18.05 -12.06 36.99
CA SER A 29 -16.84 -12.10 36.14
C SER A 29 -16.17 -13.48 36.04
N PHE A 30 -16.09 -14.24 37.14
CA PHE A 30 -15.49 -15.57 37.17
C PHE A 30 -16.37 -16.66 36.56
N LYS A 31 -17.68 -16.66 36.85
CA LYS A 31 -18.65 -17.57 36.22
C LYS A 31 -18.67 -17.36 34.70
N THR A 32 -18.57 -16.12 34.22
CA THR A 32 -18.38 -15.82 32.79
C THR A 32 -17.09 -16.45 32.23
N ALA A 33 -15.99 -16.45 32.99
CA ALA A 33 -14.73 -17.06 32.55
C ALA A 33 -14.84 -18.59 32.39
N LEU A 34 -15.41 -19.30 33.37
CA LEU A 34 -15.64 -20.75 33.26
C LEU A 34 -16.68 -21.10 32.18
N ALA A 35 -17.73 -20.29 32.04
CA ALA A 35 -18.77 -20.47 31.00
C ALA A 35 -18.21 -20.35 29.57
N VAL A 36 -17.04 -19.73 29.38
CA VAL A 36 -16.30 -19.74 28.10
C VAL A 36 -15.24 -20.84 28.08
N GLU A 37 -14.44 -21.00 29.14
CA GLU A 37 -13.34 -21.97 29.14
C GLU A 37 -13.82 -23.43 29.01
N VAL A 38 -14.81 -23.85 29.79
CA VAL A 38 -15.22 -25.28 29.81
C VAL A 38 -15.84 -25.73 28.48
N PRO A 39 -16.81 -25.01 27.86
CA PRO A 39 -17.37 -25.45 26.58
C PRO A 39 -16.36 -25.43 25.43
N LEU A 40 -15.43 -24.46 25.41
CA LEU A 40 -14.38 -24.40 24.39
C LEU A 40 -13.38 -25.56 24.54
N MET A 41 -13.00 -25.92 25.76
CA MET A 41 -12.12 -27.07 26.01
C MET A 41 -12.81 -28.39 25.64
N VAL A 42 -14.10 -28.55 25.95
CA VAL A 42 -14.90 -29.71 25.51
C VAL A 42 -14.94 -29.81 23.98
N LEU A 43 -15.17 -28.69 23.27
CA LEU A 43 -15.15 -28.66 21.80
C LEU A 43 -13.77 -29.02 21.22
N ALA A 44 -12.69 -28.54 21.84
CA ALA A 44 -11.32 -28.90 21.47
C ALA A 44 -11.05 -30.40 21.65
N ILE A 45 -11.40 -30.98 22.81
CA ILE A 45 -11.27 -32.40 23.11
C ILE A 45 -12.06 -33.26 22.10
N VAL A 46 -13.32 -32.92 21.83
CA VAL A 46 -14.14 -33.62 20.82
C VAL A 46 -13.49 -33.56 19.43
N THR A 47 -12.93 -32.41 19.05
CA THR A 47 -12.21 -32.25 17.77
C THR A 47 -10.97 -33.15 17.69
N VAL A 48 -10.21 -33.30 18.78
CA VAL A 48 -9.04 -34.19 18.84
C VAL A 48 -9.43 -35.67 18.89
N VAL A 49 -10.50 -36.04 19.60
CA VAL A 49 -11.03 -37.42 19.57
C VAL A 49 -11.48 -37.80 18.15
N LEU A 50 -12.17 -36.90 17.44
CA LEU A 50 -12.54 -37.09 16.04
C LEU A 50 -11.30 -37.18 15.11
N ARG A 51 -10.22 -36.44 15.41
CA ARG A 51 -8.94 -36.56 14.70
C ARG A 51 -8.37 -37.96 14.92
N VAL A 52 -8.12 -38.37 16.16
CA VAL A 52 -7.54 -39.68 16.48
C VAL A 52 -8.38 -40.82 15.90
N TYR A 53 -9.71 -40.72 15.95
CA TYR A 53 -10.61 -41.66 15.27
C TYR A 53 -10.43 -41.67 13.75
N SER A 54 -10.37 -40.51 13.08
CA SER A 54 -10.05 -40.40 11.64
C SER A 54 -8.70 -41.07 11.31
N ARG A 55 -7.68 -40.85 12.15
CA ARG A 55 -6.33 -41.41 11.98
C ARG A 55 -6.30 -42.93 12.14
N LEU A 56 -6.92 -43.47 13.20
CA LEU A 56 -6.92 -44.91 13.48
C LEU A 56 -7.90 -45.67 12.56
N ALA A 57 -9.17 -45.25 12.49
CA ALA A 57 -10.23 -45.99 11.78
C ALA A 57 -10.20 -45.82 10.24
N ILE A 58 -9.46 -44.84 9.71
CA ILE A 58 -9.33 -44.61 8.26
C ILE A 58 -7.87 -44.76 7.78
N LYS A 59 -6.90 -44.16 8.48
CA LYS A 59 -5.48 -44.20 8.06
C LYS A 59 -4.66 -45.33 8.70
N ARG A 60 -5.20 -46.03 9.71
CA ARG A 60 -4.57 -47.13 10.47
C ARG A 60 -3.18 -46.82 11.06
N LYS A 61 -2.80 -45.54 11.19
CA LYS A 61 -1.49 -45.13 11.70
C LYS A 61 -1.55 -43.72 12.31
N LEU A 62 -0.92 -43.55 13.47
CA LEU A 62 -0.62 -42.25 14.07
C LEU A 62 0.71 -41.72 13.54
N ALA A 63 0.86 -40.40 13.53
CA ALA A 63 2.11 -39.69 13.25
C ALA A 63 2.52 -38.82 14.44
N PRO A 64 3.76 -38.29 14.50
CA PRO A 64 4.23 -37.51 15.65
C PRO A 64 3.33 -36.32 16.01
N ASP A 65 2.74 -35.65 15.01
CA ASP A 65 1.78 -34.55 15.22
C ASP A 65 0.48 -34.99 15.90
N ASP A 66 0.05 -36.24 15.73
CA ASP A 66 -1.12 -36.80 16.42
C ASP A 66 -0.83 -37.09 17.91
N VAL A 67 0.44 -37.36 18.26
CA VAL A 67 0.88 -37.52 19.66
C VAL A 67 1.08 -36.16 20.32
N LEU A 68 1.72 -35.23 19.62
CA LEU A 68 1.95 -33.87 20.10
C LEU A 68 0.63 -33.13 20.38
N ILE A 69 -0.39 -33.27 19.52
CA ILE A 69 -1.70 -32.64 19.80
C ILE A 69 -2.41 -33.28 21.00
N LEU A 70 -2.24 -34.58 21.26
CA LEU A 70 -2.79 -35.24 22.45
C LEU A 70 -2.13 -34.71 23.73
N LEU A 71 -0.80 -34.53 23.73
CA LEU A 71 -0.08 -33.91 24.85
C LEU A 71 -0.52 -32.46 25.09
N GLY A 72 -0.63 -31.66 24.02
CA GLY A 72 -1.12 -30.28 24.11
C GLY A 72 -2.57 -30.17 24.60
N THR A 73 -3.43 -31.09 24.18
CA THR A 73 -4.83 -31.17 24.64
C THR A 73 -4.93 -31.64 26.09
N GLY A 74 -4.08 -32.59 26.50
CA GLY A 74 -3.99 -33.03 27.89
C GLY A 74 -3.54 -31.90 28.83
N ALA A 75 -2.54 -31.12 28.42
CA ALA A 75 -2.10 -29.93 29.16
C ALA A 75 -3.17 -28.82 29.18
N GLY A 76 -3.88 -28.60 28.06
CA GLY A 76 -5.01 -27.68 27.99
C GLY A 76 -6.16 -28.08 28.91
N PHE A 77 -6.55 -29.35 28.90
CA PHE A 77 -7.55 -29.90 29.81
C PHE A 77 -7.12 -29.80 31.27
N ALA A 78 -5.86 -30.12 31.59
CA ALA A 78 -5.32 -29.94 32.93
C ALA A 78 -5.42 -28.48 33.39
N ARG A 79 -5.08 -27.51 32.54
CA ARG A 79 -5.27 -26.07 32.83
C ARG A 79 -6.72 -25.76 33.19
N THR A 80 -7.68 -26.28 32.42
CA THR A 80 -9.12 -26.08 32.68
C THR A 80 -9.59 -26.75 33.96
N VAL A 81 -9.11 -27.95 34.29
CA VAL A 81 -9.38 -28.59 35.59
C VAL A 81 -8.84 -27.72 36.73
N ILE A 82 -7.63 -27.17 36.61
CA ILE A 82 -7.05 -26.27 37.62
C ILE A 82 -7.79 -24.92 37.68
N SER A 83 -8.34 -24.41 36.56
CA SER A 83 -9.28 -23.27 36.56
C SER A 83 -10.55 -23.58 37.34
N CYS A 84 -11.10 -24.80 37.21
CA CYS A 84 -12.27 -25.25 37.94
C CYS A 84 -11.99 -25.50 39.43
N MET A 85 -10.86 -26.11 39.80
CA MET A 85 -10.48 -26.29 41.21
C MET A 85 -10.34 -24.93 41.92
N SER A 86 -9.71 -23.96 41.28
CA SER A 86 -9.65 -22.58 41.77
C SER A 86 -11.02 -21.89 41.94
N ALA A 87 -12.12 -22.40 41.36
CA ALA A 87 -13.45 -21.92 41.71
C ALA A 87 -13.75 -22.11 43.20
N GLU A 88 -13.35 -23.27 43.72
CA GLU A 88 -13.65 -23.75 45.06
C GLU A 88 -12.77 -23.03 46.11
N ASP A 89 -11.54 -22.65 45.73
CA ASP A 89 -10.66 -21.75 46.48
C ASP A 89 -11.06 -20.25 46.45
N ASN A 90 -12.21 -19.90 45.85
CA ASN A 90 -12.69 -18.52 45.67
C ASN A 90 -11.77 -17.63 44.81
N TRP A 91 -11.18 -18.19 43.75
CA TRP A 91 -10.35 -17.41 42.82
C TRP A 91 -11.15 -16.34 42.08
N GLY A 92 -10.86 -15.08 42.41
CA GLY A 92 -11.51 -13.92 41.81
C GLY A 92 -12.51 -13.22 42.71
N TYR A 93 -12.21 -13.08 44.02
CA TYR A 93 -13.00 -12.20 44.89
C TYR A 93 -12.25 -11.47 46.00
N ASP A 94 -12.95 -10.52 46.60
CA ASP A 94 -12.62 -9.77 47.80
C ASP A 94 -12.21 -10.65 48.97
N ARG A 95 -11.12 -10.23 49.61
CA ARG A 95 -10.83 -10.57 51.00
C ARG A 95 -10.47 -9.32 51.78
N LYS A 96 -11.24 -9.05 52.83
CA LYS A 96 -10.83 -8.11 53.90
C LYS A 96 -9.74 -8.76 54.75
N GLY A 97 -8.54 -8.86 54.18
CA GLY A 97 -7.37 -9.33 54.88
C GLY A 97 -7.24 -10.86 54.96
N PRO A 98 -6.27 -11.35 55.76
CA PRO A 98 -5.58 -12.58 55.45
C PRO A 98 -6.25 -13.83 56.05
N ASP A 99 -7.22 -14.40 55.33
CA ASP A 99 -7.50 -15.83 55.46
C ASP A 99 -6.36 -16.64 54.82
N ARG A 100 -5.33 -16.88 55.64
CA ARG A 100 -4.08 -17.55 55.28
C ARG A 100 -4.26 -18.99 54.79
N THR A 101 -5.44 -19.59 54.92
CA THR A 101 -5.67 -21.00 54.57
C THR A 101 -5.73 -21.23 53.06
N SER A 102 -6.24 -20.26 52.31
CA SER A 102 -6.65 -20.40 50.91
C SER A 102 -5.88 -19.49 49.93
N GLU A 103 -5.11 -18.53 50.44
CA GLU A 103 -4.14 -17.77 49.63
C GLU A 103 -3.01 -18.67 49.09
N VAL A 104 -2.61 -19.71 49.83
CA VAL A 104 -1.57 -20.66 49.35
C VAL A 104 -2.06 -21.50 48.16
N PRO A 105 -3.23 -22.19 48.22
CA PRO A 105 -3.88 -22.78 47.05
C PRO A 105 -4.05 -21.83 45.86
N TYR A 106 -4.50 -20.58 46.11
CA TYR A 106 -4.63 -19.55 45.07
C TYR A 106 -3.31 -19.33 44.29
N TYR A 107 -2.18 -19.20 44.98
CA TYR A 107 -0.88 -19.05 44.31
C TYR A 107 -0.38 -20.35 43.67
N GLN A 108 -0.60 -21.51 44.29
CA GLN A 108 -0.25 -22.82 43.72
C GLN A 108 -0.92 -23.02 42.36
N HIS A 109 -2.24 -22.88 42.31
CA HIS A 109 -3.02 -23.04 41.09
C HIS A 109 -2.72 -21.99 40.01
N ILE A 110 -2.23 -20.78 40.37
CA ILE A 110 -1.70 -19.81 39.40
C ILE A 110 -0.41 -20.33 38.73
N PHE A 111 0.52 -20.94 39.47
CA PHE A 111 1.73 -21.52 38.90
C PHE A 111 1.42 -22.77 38.07
N GLU A 112 0.56 -23.65 38.57
CA GLU A 112 0.11 -24.85 37.85
C GLU A 112 -0.59 -24.48 36.53
N ARG A 113 -1.48 -23.47 36.52
CA ARG A 113 -2.09 -22.96 35.25
C ARG A 113 -1.07 -22.38 34.29
N ARG A 114 0.02 -21.74 34.78
CA ARG A 114 1.11 -21.24 33.91
C ARG A 114 1.90 -22.40 33.29
N ILE A 115 2.23 -23.42 34.07
CA ILE A 115 2.91 -24.64 33.60
C ILE A 115 2.02 -25.35 32.55
N ALA A 116 0.75 -25.59 32.88
CA ALA A 116 -0.21 -26.24 31.98
C ALA A 116 -0.45 -25.45 30.69
N TYR A 117 -0.55 -24.11 30.76
CA TYR A 117 -0.60 -23.23 29.58
C TYR A 117 0.65 -23.39 28.71
N LEU A 118 1.84 -23.30 29.30
CA LEU A 118 3.12 -23.34 28.60
C LEU A 118 3.32 -24.65 27.84
N PHE A 119 3.00 -25.79 28.47
CA PHE A 119 3.01 -27.09 27.80
C PHE A 119 1.93 -27.18 26.71
N ALA A 120 0.72 -26.66 26.94
CA ALA A 120 -0.37 -26.70 25.96
C ALA A 120 0.02 -25.95 24.66
N VAL A 121 0.43 -24.69 24.75
CA VAL A 121 0.81 -23.91 23.55
C VAL A 121 2.03 -24.48 22.84
N THR A 122 3.04 -24.94 23.59
CA THR A 122 4.26 -25.52 23.03
C THR A 122 3.98 -26.80 22.25
N PHE A 123 3.23 -27.75 22.82
CA PHE A 123 2.88 -28.99 22.13
C PHE A 123 1.93 -28.78 20.93
N VAL A 124 1.02 -27.79 21.01
CA VAL A 124 0.17 -27.43 19.85
C VAL A 124 1.02 -26.85 18.71
N ARG A 125 1.93 -25.91 18.99
CA ARG A 125 2.89 -25.37 18.00
C ARG A 125 3.75 -26.47 17.37
N PHE A 126 4.31 -27.37 18.19
CA PHE A 126 5.06 -28.53 17.70
C PHE A 126 4.19 -29.45 16.82
N SER A 127 2.94 -29.72 17.18
CA SER A 127 1.99 -30.47 16.33
C SER A 127 1.78 -29.80 14.97
N VAL A 128 1.55 -28.48 14.94
CA VAL A 128 1.34 -27.72 13.69
C VAL A 128 2.59 -27.74 12.80
N LEU A 129 3.77 -27.52 13.36
CA LEU A 129 5.04 -27.55 12.63
C LEU A 129 5.39 -28.96 12.12
N ALA A 130 5.16 -30.00 12.93
CA ALA A 130 5.30 -31.40 12.52
C ALA A 130 4.29 -31.78 11.41
N TYR A 131 3.06 -31.28 11.50
CA TYR A 131 2.02 -31.44 10.47
C TYR A 131 2.46 -30.80 9.13
N TYR A 132 3.04 -29.60 9.15
CA TYR A 132 3.60 -28.97 7.95
C TYR A 132 4.77 -29.79 7.37
N LEU A 133 5.74 -30.20 8.20
CA LEU A 133 6.86 -31.07 7.79
C LEU A 133 6.42 -32.43 7.22
N ARG A 134 5.21 -32.87 7.52
CA ARG A 134 4.61 -34.12 7.03
C ARG A 134 3.85 -33.96 5.71
N ILE A 135 3.27 -32.79 5.44
CA ILE A 135 2.45 -32.55 4.24
C ILE A 135 3.24 -31.91 3.10
N PHE A 136 4.14 -30.98 3.38
CA PHE A 136 4.89 -30.31 2.32
C PHE A 136 6.06 -31.21 1.82
N PRO A 137 6.15 -31.46 0.50
CA PRO A 137 7.09 -32.43 -0.07
C PRO A 137 8.56 -32.07 0.16
N LEU A 138 9.43 -33.09 0.10
CA LEU A 138 10.86 -32.96 0.40
C LEU A 138 11.58 -31.87 -0.40
N GLY A 139 11.15 -31.60 -1.64
CA GLY A 139 11.72 -30.54 -2.49
C GLY A 139 11.51 -29.11 -1.98
N MET A 140 10.58 -28.87 -1.04
CA MET A 140 10.34 -27.54 -0.47
C MET A 140 11.34 -27.21 0.65
N LEU A 141 12.64 -27.29 0.34
CA LEU A 141 13.74 -27.20 1.30
C LEU A 141 13.66 -25.93 2.17
N SER A 142 13.34 -24.78 1.60
CA SER A 142 13.22 -23.50 2.34
C SER A 142 12.11 -23.55 3.40
N LEU A 143 10.91 -24.00 3.04
CA LEU A 143 9.80 -24.19 3.99
C LEU A 143 10.17 -25.17 5.11
N ARG A 144 10.79 -26.31 4.76
CA ARG A 144 11.22 -27.31 5.74
C ARG A 144 12.27 -26.74 6.70
N ARG A 145 13.26 -25.98 6.20
CA ARG A 145 14.24 -25.25 7.02
C ARG A 145 13.54 -24.27 7.98
N CYS A 146 12.59 -23.46 7.49
CA CYS A 146 11.80 -22.56 8.34
C CYS A 146 10.99 -23.31 9.42
N CYS A 147 10.40 -24.47 9.10
CA CYS A 147 9.76 -25.31 10.12
C CYS A 147 10.74 -25.78 11.21
N TYR A 148 11.95 -26.23 10.84
CA TYR A 148 12.96 -26.66 11.83
C TYR A 148 13.49 -25.49 12.66
N ILE A 149 13.67 -24.30 12.06
CA ILE A 149 14.03 -23.08 12.78
C ILE A 149 12.91 -22.71 13.77
N LEU A 150 11.64 -22.75 13.36
CA LEU A 150 10.51 -22.45 14.24
C LEU A 150 10.28 -23.51 15.34
N LEU A 151 10.62 -24.78 15.10
CA LEU A 151 10.68 -25.79 16.16
C LEU A 151 11.76 -25.45 17.20
N ALA A 152 12.96 -25.08 16.75
CA ALA A 152 14.06 -24.68 17.64
C ALA A 152 13.75 -23.38 18.42
N LEU A 153 13.15 -22.38 17.77
CA LEU A 153 12.71 -21.13 18.40
C LEU A 153 11.57 -21.35 19.39
N THR A 154 10.58 -22.19 19.06
CA THR A 154 9.50 -22.56 19.99
C THR A 154 10.05 -23.30 21.21
N PHE A 155 11.04 -24.19 21.02
CA PHE A 155 11.74 -24.86 22.13
C PHE A 155 12.58 -23.89 22.97
N ALA A 156 13.27 -22.93 22.34
CA ALA A 156 14.03 -21.90 23.06
C ALA A 156 13.12 -21.01 23.92
N HIS A 157 11.99 -20.54 23.38
CA HIS A 157 10.97 -19.79 24.13
C HIS A 157 10.34 -20.62 25.26
N PHE A 158 10.07 -21.91 25.02
CA PHE A 158 9.64 -22.82 26.08
C PHE A 158 10.67 -22.91 27.21
N VAL A 159 11.97 -23.09 26.90
CA VAL A 159 13.04 -23.14 27.89
C VAL A 159 13.22 -21.80 28.60
N GLU A 160 13.11 -20.67 27.90
CA GLU A 160 13.17 -19.32 28.48
C GLU A 160 12.04 -19.11 29.50
N VAL A 161 10.78 -19.25 29.07
CA VAL A 161 9.61 -19.01 29.93
C VAL A 161 9.56 -20.01 31.08
N LEU A 162 9.91 -21.29 30.86
CA LEU A 162 10.01 -22.28 31.93
C LEU A 162 11.14 -21.93 32.93
N THR A 163 12.29 -21.49 32.45
CA THR A 163 13.41 -21.09 33.33
C THR A 163 12.99 -19.90 34.19
N VAL A 164 12.42 -18.83 33.60
CA VAL A 164 11.94 -17.66 34.34
C VAL A 164 10.81 -18.03 35.32
N LEU A 165 9.98 -19.03 35.01
CA LEU A 165 8.94 -19.52 35.93
C LEU A 165 9.51 -20.33 37.10
N ILE A 166 10.58 -21.11 36.89
CA ILE A 166 11.27 -21.88 37.93
C ILE A 166 12.11 -20.96 38.84
N VAL A 167 12.90 -20.05 38.26
CA VAL A 167 13.75 -19.10 39.01
C VAL A 167 12.99 -17.82 39.42
N TYR A 168 11.66 -17.82 39.30
CA TYR A 168 10.80 -16.67 39.52
C TYR A 168 11.01 -15.99 40.88
N CYS A 169 11.31 -16.79 41.91
CA CYS A 169 11.71 -16.33 43.24
C CYS A 169 12.87 -17.17 43.76
N GLU A 170 13.84 -16.52 44.40
CA GLU A 170 15.03 -17.14 45.02
C GLU A 170 14.70 -18.30 45.98
N ASN A 171 13.53 -18.26 46.63
CA ASN A 171 13.04 -19.33 47.50
C ASN A 171 11.55 -19.62 47.26
N ILE A 172 11.20 -19.97 46.01
CA ILE A 172 9.83 -20.27 45.57
C ILE A 172 9.08 -21.26 46.49
N GLY A 173 9.79 -22.22 47.10
CA GLY A 173 9.20 -23.20 48.02
C GLY A 173 8.51 -22.59 49.24
N LYS A 174 8.93 -21.42 49.72
CA LYS A 174 8.27 -20.73 50.85
C LYS A 174 6.88 -20.21 50.52
N LEU A 175 6.55 -19.94 49.24
CA LEU A 175 5.19 -19.56 48.83
C LEU A 175 4.18 -20.70 49.08
N TRP A 176 4.66 -21.95 49.22
CA TRP A 176 3.86 -23.14 49.49
C TRP A 176 3.76 -23.46 51.00
N THR A 177 4.19 -22.54 51.87
CA THR A 177 4.19 -22.69 53.33
C THR A 177 3.29 -21.65 53.99
N LYS A 178 2.92 -21.88 55.26
CA LYS A 178 2.13 -20.92 56.05
C LYS A 178 2.91 -19.64 56.41
N ASP A 179 4.22 -19.65 56.16
CA ASP A 179 5.17 -18.61 56.55
C ASP A 179 5.42 -17.60 55.41
N TRP A 180 4.56 -17.58 54.38
CA TRP A 180 4.67 -16.67 53.24
C TRP A 180 4.53 -15.18 53.59
N LEU A 181 4.06 -14.85 54.80
CA LEU A 181 4.06 -13.47 55.31
C LEU A 181 5.46 -13.01 55.77
N ASP A 182 6.35 -13.94 56.15
CA ASP A 182 7.77 -13.68 56.43
C ASP A 182 8.63 -13.74 55.15
N PHE A 183 7.99 -13.65 53.97
CA PHE A 183 8.63 -13.56 52.66
C PHE A 183 9.13 -12.14 52.35
N THR A 184 9.30 -11.30 53.39
CA THR A 184 9.79 -9.92 53.38
C THR A 184 11.32 -9.84 53.21
N GLY A 185 11.84 -10.49 52.17
CA GLY A 185 13.27 -10.48 51.83
C GLY A 185 13.65 -11.27 50.58
N SER A 186 12.81 -12.19 50.12
CA SER A 186 13.06 -12.99 48.91
C SER A 186 13.12 -12.10 47.66
N GLN A 187 14.19 -12.20 46.86
CA GLN A 187 14.18 -11.57 45.54
C GLN A 187 13.32 -12.38 44.57
N CYS A 188 12.33 -11.72 43.96
CA CYS A 188 11.49 -12.28 42.92
C CYS A 188 11.48 -11.39 41.69
N PHE A 189 11.39 -12.01 40.52
CA PHE A 189 11.12 -11.30 39.28
C PHE A 189 9.69 -10.74 39.29
N SER A 190 9.48 -9.62 38.59
CA SER A 190 8.15 -9.05 38.45
C SER A 190 7.25 -9.97 37.62
N SER A 191 6.11 -10.42 38.18
CA SER A 191 5.09 -11.17 37.43
C SER A 191 4.60 -10.42 36.19
N LEU A 192 4.70 -9.09 36.16
CA LEU A 192 4.31 -8.30 35.00
C LEU A 192 5.31 -8.46 33.86
N VAL A 193 6.62 -8.41 34.17
CA VAL A 193 7.69 -8.64 33.19
C VAL A 193 7.62 -10.06 32.62
N TYR A 194 7.40 -11.06 33.47
CA TYR A 194 7.13 -12.45 33.03
C TYR A 194 5.90 -12.54 32.11
N SER A 195 4.77 -11.92 32.50
CA SER A 195 3.54 -11.98 31.70
C SER A 195 3.69 -11.25 30.36
N TYR A 196 4.51 -10.20 30.27
CA TYR A 196 4.83 -9.56 29.01
C TYR A 196 5.79 -10.38 28.14
N SER A 197 6.89 -10.91 28.67
CA SER A 197 7.83 -11.69 27.85
C SER A 197 7.17 -12.95 27.29
N ALA A 198 6.37 -13.65 28.09
CA ALA A 198 5.53 -14.75 27.64
C ALA A 198 4.56 -14.31 26.53
N ALA A 199 3.65 -13.35 26.80
CA ALA A 199 2.61 -12.95 25.84
C ALA A 199 3.16 -12.36 24.53
N ILE A 200 4.27 -11.62 24.59
CA ILE A 200 4.94 -11.08 23.39
C ILE A 200 5.57 -12.22 22.58
N GLY A 201 6.34 -13.10 23.23
CA GLY A 201 6.96 -14.25 22.55
C GLY A 201 5.91 -15.21 21.98
N ASP A 202 4.83 -15.46 22.71
CA ASP A 202 3.70 -16.27 22.26
C ASP A 202 3.00 -15.65 21.04
N SER A 203 2.76 -14.34 21.05
CA SER A 203 2.20 -13.61 19.90
C SER A 203 3.10 -13.68 18.67
N VAL A 204 4.42 -13.57 18.84
CA VAL A 204 5.42 -13.70 17.75
C VAL A 204 5.44 -15.13 17.21
N MET A 205 5.52 -16.16 18.06
CA MET A 205 5.55 -17.55 17.61
C MET A 205 4.26 -17.94 16.89
N ASP A 206 3.09 -17.56 17.41
CA ASP A 206 1.80 -17.85 16.77
C ASP A 206 1.70 -17.17 15.40
N SER A 207 2.09 -15.89 15.30
CA SER A 207 2.10 -15.14 14.03
C SER A 207 3.06 -15.73 12.99
N MET A 208 4.28 -16.12 13.40
CA MET A 208 5.25 -16.73 12.49
C MET A 208 4.79 -18.11 11.99
N ILE A 209 4.22 -18.94 12.86
CA ILE A 209 3.71 -20.27 12.50
C ILE A 209 2.47 -20.16 11.61
N PHE A 210 1.59 -19.18 11.87
CA PHE A 210 0.41 -18.89 11.06
C PHE A 210 0.76 -18.40 9.64
N ALA A 211 1.71 -17.46 9.52
CA ALA A 211 2.12 -16.91 8.23
C ALA A 211 2.85 -17.93 7.34
N LEU A 212 3.63 -18.85 7.94
CA LEU A 212 4.52 -19.78 7.26
C LEU A 212 3.88 -20.56 6.09
N PRO A 213 2.72 -21.24 6.22
CA PRO A 213 2.08 -21.94 5.11
C PRO A 213 1.35 -21.01 4.13
N ILE A 214 0.93 -19.80 4.52
CA ILE A 214 0.05 -18.94 3.72
C ILE A 214 0.72 -18.57 2.40
N PHE A 215 1.99 -18.17 2.44
CA PHE A 215 2.82 -17.88 1.27
C PHE A 215 2.80 -19.02 0.24
N TYR A 216 2.83 -20.28 0.68
CA TYR A 216 2.85 -21.45 -0.18
C TYR A 216 1.44 -21.95 -0.57
N VAL A 217 0.41 -21.68 0.25
CA VAL A 217 -0.98 -22.01 -0.09
C VAL A 217 -1.56 -21.02 -1.10
N TRP A 218 -1.16 -19.75 -1.08
CA TRP A 218 -1.51 -18.77 -2.12
C TRP A 218 -0.99 -19.15 -3.51
N GLN A 219 0.13 -19.89 -3.59
CA GLN A 219 0.65 -20.43 -4.84
C GLN A 219 -0.19 -21.60 -5.42
N LEU A 220 -1.16 -22.14 -4.66
CA LEU A 220 -2.03 -23.26 -5.09
C LEU A 220 -3.24 -22.76 -5.92
N SER A 221 -2.96 -22.16 -7.08
CA SER A 221 -3.94 -21.49 -7.96
C SER A 221 -5.14 -22.34 -8.42
N LYS A 222 -5.10 -23.68 -8.29
CA LYS A 222 -6.11 -24.62 -8.81
C LYS A 222 -7.10 -25.18 -7.75
N LEU A 223 -7.22 -24.52 -6.59
CA LEU A 223 -8.18 -24.92 -5.53
C LEU A 223 -9.63 -24.55 -5.89
N ARG A 224 -10.56 -25.52 -5.78
CA ARG A 224 -12.01 -25.33 -6.00
C ARG A 224 -12.64 -24.53 -4.84
N LEU A 225 -13.75 -23.82 -5.09
CA LEU A 225 -14.39 -22.92 -4.10
C LEU A 225 -14.60 -23.57 -2.72
N ARG A 226 -15.13 -24.81 -2.63
CA ARG A 226 -15.31 -25.52 -1.35
C ARG A 226 -14.00 -25.82 -0.61
N GLN A 227 -12.87 -25.95 -1.31
CA GLN A 227 -11.54 -26.06 -0.69
C GLN A 227 -11.05 -24.71 -0.18
N ARG A 228 -11.32 -23.63 -0.92
CA ARG A 228 -11.00 -22.26 -0.48
C ARG A 228 -11.76 -21.93 0.80
N ILE A 229 -13.06 -22.22 0.87
CA ILE A 229 -13.88 -22.02 2.09
C ILE A 229 -13.32 -22.82 3.28
N ALA A 230 -12.97 -24.10 3.08
CA ALA A 230 -12.39 -24.92 4.16
C ALA A 230 -11.03 -24.39 4.64
N LEU A 231 -10.18 -23.89 3.74
CA LEU A 231 -8.90 -23.27 4.09
C LEU A 231 -9.09 -21.91 4.77
N VAL A 232 -10.02 -21.07 4.30
CA VAL A 232 -10.40 -19.79 4.92
C VAL A 232 -10.93 -20.01 6.34
N PHE A 233 -11.68 -21.09 6.60
CA PHE A 233 -12.11 -21.42 7.96
C PHE A 233 -10.94 -21.84 8.87
N ILE A 234 -10.04 -22.70 8.39
CA ILE A 234 -8.86 -23.15 9.14
C ILE A 234 -7.90 -21.98 9.42
N PHE A 235 -7.63 -21.14 8.42
CA PHE A 235 -6.82 -19.93 8.60
C PHE A 235 -7.54 -18.84 9.39
N GLY A 236 -8.87 -18.72 9.31
CA GLY A 236 -9.64 -17.81 10.16
C GLY A 236 -9.48 -18.13 11.65
N LEU A 237 -9.53 -19.41 12.02
CA LEU A 237 -9.25 -19.84 13.39
C LEU A 237 -7.78 -19.58 13.79
N GLY A 238 -6.82 -19.86 12.91
CA GLY A 238 -5.40 -19.53 13.13
C GLY A 238 -5.14 -18.03 13.30
N PHE A 239 -5.84 -17.18 12.55
CA PHE A 239 -5.78 -15.73 12.66
C PHE A 239 -6.35 -15.25 14.00
N ILE A 240 -7.50 -15.81 14.43
CA ILE A 240 -8.09 -15.50 15.73
C ILE A 240 -7.11 -15.85 16.87
N VAL A 241 -6.36 -16.95 16.79
CA VAL A 241 -5.31 -17.27 17.78
C VAL A 241 -4.25 -16.16 17.86
N CYS A 242 -3.77 -15.66 16.72
CA CYS A 242 -2.78 -14.59 16.66
C CYS A 242 -3.32 -13.25 17.21
N VAL A 243 -4.54 -12.88 16.81
CA VAL A 243 -5.23 -11.67 17.31
C VAL A 243 -5.45 -11.75 18.82
N VAL A 244 -5.90 -12.90 19.32
CA VAL A 244 -6.17 -13.12 20.75
C VAL A 244 -4.88 -13.10 21.57
N ALA A 245 -3.76 -13.60 21.05
CA ALA A 245 -2.45 -13.47 21.70
C ALA A 245 -2.04 -11.99 21.83
N LEU A 246 -2.12 -11.21 20.75
CA LEU A 246 -1.80 -9.78 20.75
C LEU A 246 -2.72 -8.98 21.69
N VAL A 247 -4.01 -9.29 21.71
CA VAL A 247 -5.01 -8.61 22.56
C VAL A 247 -4.82 -8.89 24.05
N GLN A 248 -4.13 -9.98 24.46
CA GLN A 248 -3.79 -10.19 25.88
C GLN A 248 -2.88 -9.09 26.45
N ILE A 249 -1.97 -8.53 25.63
CA ILE A 249 -0.95 -7.55 26.04
C ILE A 249 -1.56 -6.28 26.70
N PRO A 250 -2.54 -5.57 26.09
CA PRO A 250 -3.20 -4.43 26.75
C PRO A 250 -4.04 -4.82 27.97
N PHE A 251 -4.63 -6.03 28.05
CA PHE A 251 -5.33 -6.48 29.26
C PHE A 251 -4.36 -6.83 30.40
N ILE A 252 -3.16 -7.32 30.10
CA ILE A 252 -2.06 -7.44 31.06
C ILE A 252 -1.63 -6.05 31.57
N LYS A 253 -1.61 -5.02 30.71
CA LYS A 253 -1.39 -3.61 31.14
C LYS A 253 -2.51 -3.07 32.03
N ARG A 254 -3.77 -3.40 31.72
CA ARG A 254 -4.92 -2.97 32.53
C ARG A 254 -4.87 -3.56 33.96
N ARG A 255 -4.27 -4.74 34.12
CA ARG A 255 -4.01 -5.39 35.42
C ARG A 255 -2.93 -4.71 36.26
N GLU A 256 -1.95 -4.05 35.65
CA GLU A 256 -0.97 -3.22 36.37
C GLU A 256 -1.65 -1.94 36.91
N SER A 257 -2.44 -1.29 36.06
CA SER A 257 -3.04 0.03 36.36
C SER A 257 -4.29 0.00 37.25
N ASN A 258 -4.97 -1.14 37.39
CA ASN A 258 -6.17 -1.25 38.22
C ASN A 258 -6.12 -2.49 39.14
N MET A 259 -6.01 -2.26 40.45
CA MET A 259 -5.98 -3.30 41.48
C MET A 259 -7.31 -4.08 41.64
N GLN A 260 -8.42 -3.57 41.09
CA GLN A 260 -9.72 -4.27 41.04
C GLN A 260 -9.85 -5.19 39.82
N TYR A 261 -8.88 -5.21 38.90
CA TYR A 261 -8.96 -6.03 37.69
C TYR A 261 -8.37 -7.44 37.92
N PHE A 262 -9.24 -8.39 38.30
CA PHE A 262 -8.88 -9.78 38.62
C PHE A 262 -8.30 -10.60 37.45
N GLY A 263 -8.22 -10.06 36.23
CA GLY A 263 -7.66 -10.76 35.08
C GLY A 263 -8.55 -11.83 34.46
N SER A 264 -9.85 -11.85 34.76
CA SER A 264 -10.83 -12.77 34.16
C SER A 264 -10.81 -12.73 32.63
N ALA A 265 -10.81 -11.54 32.02
CA ALA A 265 -10.74 -11.41 30.55
C ALA A 265 -9.38 -11.87 29.96
N VAL A 266 -8.25 -11.72 30.67
CA VAL A 266 -6.96 -12.33 30.25
C VAL A 266 -7.08 -13.85 30.21
N ASN A 267 -7.77 -14.46 31.16
CA ASN A 267 -7.97 -15.91 31.20
C ASN A 267 -8.96 -16.39 30.13
N ILE A 268 -10.02 -15.63 29.84
CA ILE A 268 -10.93 -15.88 28.71
C ILE A 268 -10.15 -15.88 27.38
N LEU A 269 -9.30 -14.87 27.15
CA LEU A 269 -8.45 -14.78 25.96
C LEU A 269 -7.49 -15.99 25.87
N ILE A 270 -6.83 -16.36 26.96
CA ILE A 270 -5.96 -17.54 27.01
C ILE A 270 -6.72 -18.84 26.66
N SER A 271 -7.93 -19.02 27.16
CA SER A 271 -8.74 -20.22 26.88
C SER A 271 -9.24 -20.26 25.43
N ILE A 272 -9.54 -19.11 24.84
CA ILE A 272 -9.84 -18.98 23.40
C ILE A 272 -8.58 -19.34 22.58
N GLN A 273 -7.42 -18.78 22.92
CA GLN A 273 -6.14 -19.04 22.23
C GLN A 273 -5.82 -20.54 22.19
N ILE A 274 -5.80 -21.22 23.35
CA ILE A 274 -5.52 -22.66 23.41
C ILE A 274 -6.56 -23.46 22.62
N SER A 275 -7.85 -23.24 22.88
CA SER A 275 -8.91 -24.09 22.32
C SER A 275 -8.99 -23.94 20.79
N PHE A 276 -8.90 -22.72 20.27
CA PHE A 276 -8.92 -22.49 18.83
C PHE A 276 -7.62 -22.98 18.16
N ALA A 277 -6.46 -22.92 18.83
CA ALA A 277 -5.22 -23.50 18.31
C ALA A 277 -5.32 -25.04 18.22
N ILE A 278 -5.87 -25.71 19.23
CA ILE A 278 -6.10 -27.17 19.22
C ILE A 278 -7.06 -27.58 18.09
N ILE A 279 -8.15 -26.82 17.91
CA ILE A 279 -9.14 -27.05 16.85
C ILE A 279 -8.52 -26.82 15.46
N ALA A 280 -7.87 -25.68 15.23
CA ALA A 280 -7.22 -25.34 13.96
C ALA A 280 -6.14 -26.35 13.56
N ALA A 281 -5.36 -26.83 14.53
CA ALA A 281 -4.34 -27.87 14.33
C ALA A 281 -4.94 -29.24 13.95
N SER A 282 -6.23 -29.48 14.20
CA SER A 282 -6.87 -30.81 14.11
C SER A 282 -7.90 -30.95 12.98
N LEU A 283 -8.61 -29.86 12.64
CA LEU A 283 -9.55 -29.79 11.50
C LEU A 283 -9.02 -30.41 10.19
N PRO A 284 -7.74 -30.22 9.77
CA PRO A 284 -7.29 -30.71 8.47
C PRO A 284 -7.29 -32.24 8.32
N ASP A 285 -7.11 -32.99 9.42
CA ASP A 285 -7.13 -34.46 9.42
C ASP A 285 -8.56 -35.04 9.52
N LEU A 286 -9.56 -34.22 9.87
CA LEU A 286 -10.98 -34.60 9.85
C LEU A 286 -11.56 -34.74 8.44
N ARG A 287 -10.91 -34.18 7.41
CA ARG A 287 -11.36 -34.24 6.01
C ARG A 287 -11.71 -35.67 5.56
N ALA A 288 -10.95 -36.68 5.98
CA ALA A 288 -11.20 -38.07 5.62
C ALA A 288 -12.47 -38.66 6.30
N LEU A 289 -12.79 -38.20 7.51
CA LEU A 289 -13.97 -38.62 8.26
C LEU A 289 -15.25 -37.98 7.71
N VAL A 290 -15.22 -36.66 7.47
CA VAL A 290 -16.31 -35.92 6.79
C VAL A 290 -16.59 -36.57 5.43
N ALA A 291 -15.54 -36.86 4.65
CA ALA A 291 -15.69 -37.45 3.33
C ALA A 291 -16.33 -38.86 3.31
N ARG A 292 -16.28 -39.59 4.43
CA ARG A 292 -16.81 -40.96 4.55
C ARG A 292 -18.19 -41.03 5.23
N LYS A 293 -18.56 -40.04 6.05
CA LYS A 293 -19.82 -40.01 6.80
C LYS A 293 -20.85 -39.02 6.25
N LEU A 294 -20.43 -37.97 5.54
CA LEU A 294 -21.32 -36.96 4.94
C LEU A 294 -21.00 -36.78 3.45
N PRO A 295 -21.31 -37.76 2.58
CA PRO A 295 -20.86 -37.76 1.18
C PRO A 295 -21.34 -36.54 0.37
N HIS A 296 -22.54 -36.01 0.63
CA HIS A 296 -23.02 -34.78 -0.04
C HIS A 296 -22.31 -33.49 0.43
N PHE A 297 -21.76 -33.51 1.64
CA PHE A 297 -20.91 -32.47 2.21
C PHE A 297 -19.41 -32.69 1.91
N SER A 298 -19.06 -33.77 1.20
CA SER A 298 -17.68 -34.14 0.86
C SER A 298 -17.20 -33.46 -0.42
N PRO A 299 -16.27 -32.49 -0.35
CA PRO A 299 -15.48 -32.14 -1.52
C PRO A 299 -14.39 -33.20 -1.77
N LEU A 300 -14.22 -33.55 -3.05
CA LEU A 300 -13.08 -34.27 -3.64
C LEU A 300 -13.16 -35.80 -3.63
N HIS A 301 -13.93 -36.32 -4.59
CA HIS A 301 -13.43 -37.45 -5.37
C HIS A 301 -12.32 -36.94 -6.32
N HIS A 302 -11.08 -37.29 -6.03
CA HIS A 302 -10.03 -37.44 -7.05
C HIS A 302 -8.92 -38.36 -6.52
N ARG A 303 -8.57 -39.37 -7.30
CA ARG A 303 -7.37 -40.19 -7.09
C ARG A 303 -6.11 -39.38 -7.42
N SER A 304 -4.99 -39.84 -6.86
CA SER A 304 -3.62 -39.54 -7.29
C SER A 304 -3.11 -38.10 -7.11
N LEU A 305 -2.62 -37.81 -5.90
CA LEU A 305 -1.26 -37.28 -5.79
C LEU A 305 -0.33 -38.51 -5.65
N ALA A 306 0.07 -39.09 -6.78
CA ALA A 306 1.14 -40.08 -6.83
C ALA A 306 2.43 -39.42 -7.33
N THR A 307 3.54 -39.79 -6.73
CA THR A 307 4.88 -39.26 -7.06
C THR A 307 5.33 -39.73 -8.44
N ASN A 308 5.70 -38.80 -9.32
CA ASN A 308 6.59 -39.13 -10.44
C ASN A 308 7.96 -39.51 -9.84
N GLY A 309 8.37 -40.77 -10.02
CA GLY A 309 9.62 -41.29 -9.49
C GLY A 309 10.04 -42.53 -10.24
N HIS A 310 11.07 -42.36 -11.09
CA HIS A 310 11.81 -43.39 -11.81
C HIS A 310 11.13 -44.13 -12.98
N LYS A 311 11.80 -44.07 -14.13
CA LYS A 311 11.83 -45.19 -15.11
C LYS A 311 12.49 -46.40 -14.44
N PRO A 312 12.33 -47.61 -15.00
CA PRO A 312 13.52 -48.13 -15.66
C PRO A 312 13.26 -48.64 -17.08
N SER A 313 14.30 -48.57 -17.91
CA SER A 313 14.46 -49.48 -19.05
C SER A 313 14.63 -50.91 -18.55
N GLY A 314 14.22 -51.90 -19.34
CA GLY A 314 14.23 -53.30 -18.90
C GLY A 314 15.63 -53.86 -18.61
N SER A 315 15.67 -54.89 -17.78
CA SER A 315 16.84 -55.73 -17.53
C SER A 315 16.45 -57.20 -17.65
N CYS A 316 17.12 -57.93 -18.54
CA CYS A 316 17.28 -59.36 -18.32
C CYS A 316 18.35 -59.57 -17.24
N GLU A 317 18.13 -60.60 -16.41
CA GLU A 317 19.15 -61.39 -15.68
C GLU A 317 19.99 -60.75 -14.54
N GLN A 318 19.88 -61.38 -13.36
CA GLN A 318 20.95 -61.74 -12.39
C GLN A 318 21.83 -60.64 -11.70
N GLY A 319 22.08 -60.74 -10.38
CA GLY A 319 23.10 -59.88 -9.72
C GLY A 319 23.16 -59.70 -8.18
N ARG A 320 23.10 -60.79 -7.40
CA ARG A 320 23.42 -60.95 -5.95
C ARG A 320 24.07 -59.81 -5.10
N ILE A 321 23.47 -59.57 -3.90
CA ILE A 321 24.05 -59.57 -2.51
C ILE A 321 25.13 -58.53 -2.07
N GLY A 322 24.96 -57.99 -0.84
CA GLY A 322 25.95 -57.23 -0.03
C GLY A 322 25.43 -55.82 0.33
N VAL A 323 25.22 -55.35 1.57
CA VAL A 323 25.76 -55.59 2.95
C VAL A 323 27.19 -55.05 3.16
N TRP A 324 27.30 -53.93 3.90
CA TRP A 324 28.10 -53.75 5.14
C TRP A 324 28.00 -52.28 5.66
N ASP A 325 28.53 -52.02 6.85
CA ASP A 325 28.22 -50.86 7.70
C ASP A 325 29.38 -49.83 7.87
N ALA A 326 29.08 -48.79 8.66
CA ALA A 326 29.97 -48.12 9.63
C ALA A 326 30.99 -47.01 9.21
N GLU A 327 30.65 -45.80 9.66
CA GLU A 327 31.49 -44.89 10.49
C GLU A 327 32.68 -44.06 9.93
N GLN A 328 33.08 -43.09 10.79
CA GLN A 328 34.33 -42.32 10.89
C GLN A 328 34.53 -41.05 10.01
N GLY A 329 34.53 -39.90 10.69
CA GLY A 329 35.46 -38.77 10.42
C GLY A 329 36.73 -38.91 11.30
N PRO A 330 37.56 -37.87 11.58
CA PRO A 330 37.19 -36.43 11.66
C PRO A 330 38.31 -35.42 11.25
N SER A 331 38.21 -34.17 11.77
CA SER A 331 39.30 -33.22 12.18
C SER A 331 39.78 -32.08 11.24
N ASP A 332 40.31 -31.02 11.90
CA ASP A 332 40.40 -29.62 11.44
C ASP A 332 41.75 -29.13 10.85
N GLN A 333 41.69 -28.03 10.08
CA GLN A 333 42.58 -26.83 10.02
C GLN A 333 41.99 -25.81 9.00
N GLY A 334 42.35 -24.51 8.90
CA GLY A 334 43.36 -23.67 9.57
C GLY A 334 44.32 -23.02 8.54
N VAL A 335 44.71 -21.73 8.57
CA VAL A 335 44.42 -20.53 9.43
C VAL A 335 44.66 -19.25 8.56
N LEU A 336 44.58 -18.02 9.11
CA LEU A 336 44.96 -16.69 8.53
C LEU A 336 43.89 -16.02 7.61
N GLU A 337 43.75 -14.68 7.49
CA GLU A 337 44.48 -13.54 8.08
C GLU A 337 43.57 -12.29 8.33
N SER A 338 44.15 -11.10 8.59
CA SER A 338 43.48 -9.80 8.91
C SER A 338 44.31 -8.62 8.31
N PRO A 339 44.22 -7.31 8.68
CA PRO A 339 43.23 -6.53 9.45
C PRO A 339 42.88 -5.13 8.82
N ARG A 340 42.28 -4.24 9.63
CA ARG A 340 42.29 -2.74 9.62
C ARG A 340 41.03 -2.00 9.15
N ALA A 341 40.86 -0.82 9.75
CA ALA A 341 39.80 0.16 9.52
C ALA A 341 40.40 1.52 9.14
N SER A 342 39.57 2.44 8.64
CA SER A 342 39.85 3.88 8.57
C SER A 342 38.54 4.68 8.79
N PRO A 343 38.59 6.00 9.02
CA PRO A 343 37.56 6.71 9.79
C PRO A 343 36.51 7.45 8.96
N ASP A 344 35.39 7.81 9.59
CA ASP A 344 34.84 9.17 9.46
C ASP A 344 33.84 9.54 10.57
N GLY A 345 33.96 10.75 11.12
CA GLY A 345 33.33 11.17 12.39
C GLY A 345 31.86 11.60 12.34
N LYS A 346 31.00 10.95 11.55
CA LYS A 346 29.59 11.37 11.38
C LYS A 346 28.72 11.01 12.60
N LYS A 347 28.42 12.00 13.44
CA LYS A 347 27.42 11.89 14.52
C LYS A 347 26.02 11.67 13.94
N VAL A 348 25.53 10.43 13.97
CA VAL A 348 24.13 10.12 13.62
C VAL A 348 23.20 10.72 14.68
N PHE A 349 22.20 11.49 14.24
CA PHE A 349 21.26 12.18 15.12
C PHE A 349 20.26 11.18 15.73
N ARG A 350 20.41 10.86 17.02
CA ARG A 350 19.40 10.06 17.76
C ARG A 350 18.15 10.91 18.02
N LYS A 351 16.98 10.45 17.54
CA LYS A 351 15.69 11.02 17.97
C LYS A 351 15.45 10.73 19.47
N PRO A 352 14.90 11.69 20.26
CA PRO A 352 14.55 11.46 21.67
C PRO A 352 13.28 10.61 21.87
N ASP A 353 13.14 10.01 23.05
CA ASP A 353 12.13 8.98 23.34
C ASP A 353 10.67 9.45 23.52
N TRP A 354 10.40 10.76 23.55
CA TRP A 354 9.05 11.30 23.82
C TRP A 354 8.07 11.24 22.63
N MET A 355 8.54 10.86 21.44
CA MET A 355 7.79 10.88 20.18
C MET A 355 7.01 9.57 19.91
N ARG A 356 6.31 8.98 20.91
CA ARG A 356 5.87 7.58 20.80
C ARG A 356 4.47 7.16 21.29
N ASN A 357 3.69 7.99 21.99
CA ASN A 357 2.28 7.68 22.32
C ASN A 357 1.47 8.97 22.55
N SER A 358 0.43 9.22 21.76
CA SER A 358 -0.80 9.98 22.14
C SER A 358 -1.85 9.97 21.01
N ILE A 359 -3.13 9.95 21.41
CA ILE A 359 -4.40 10.14 20.66
C ILE A 359 -4.57 9.35 19.31
N PRO A 360 -5.65 9.52 18.49
CA PRO A 360 -6.63 8.45 18.30
C PRO A 360 -6.59 7.71 16.95
N ALA A 361 -7.16 6.50 16.93
CA ALA A 361 -7.10 5.58 15.79
C ALA A 361 -8.10 5.85 14.63
N SER A 362 -8.86 6.94 14.65
CA SER A 362 -9.87 7.23 13.61
C SER A 362 -9.29 7.84 12.32
N LEU A 363 -8.13 8.52 12.40
CA LEU A 363 -7.70 9.48 11.38
C LEU A 363 -6.34 9.15 10.73
N MET A 364 -6.31 8.00 10.03
CA MET A 364 -5.21 7.46 9.22
C MET A 364 -3.93 7.00 9.94
N SER A 365 -3.50 5.78 9.59
CA SER A 365 -2.13 5.31 9.76
C SER A 365 -1.21 5.84 8.64
N THR A 366 -1.05 7.17 8.54
CA THR A 366 -0.17 7.80 7.52
C THR A 366 1.30 7.64 7.90
N VAL A 367 1.81 6.41 7.89
CA VAL A 367 3.18 6.10 8.33
C VAL A 367 3.95 5.42 7.20
N VAL A 368 4.42 6.23 6.25
CA VAL A 368 5.52 5.82 5.37
C VAL A 368 6.82 5.89 6.19
N THR A 369 7.08 4.86 7.00
CA THR A 369 8.42 4.67 7.57
C THR A 369 9.33 4.04 6.53
N GLN A 370 10.41 4.75 6.19
CA GLN A 370 11.41 4.34 5.19
C GLN A 370 12.10 2.97 5.44
N ASN A 371 11.83 2.32 6.58
CA ASN A 371 12.53 1.14 7.08
C ASN A 371 11.84 -0.20 6.78
N GLU A 372 10.65 -0.23 6.16
CA GLU A 372 10.00 -1.47 5.70
C GLU A 372 10.12 -1.70 4.19
N ILE A 373 10.91 -0.88 3.47
CA ILE A 373 11.21 -1.04 2.05
C ILE A 373 12.26 -2.15 1.86
N THR A 374 11.90 -3.40 2.16
CA THR A 374 12.74 -4.59 1.88
C THR A 374 11.87 -5.83 1.67
N ARG A 375 11.76 -6.27 0.39
CA ARG A 375 11.05 -7.47 -0.11
C ARG A 375 9.52 -7.39 -0.29
N LEU A 376 9.08 -6.42 -1.08
CA LEU A 376 8.10 -6.70 -2.13
C LEU A 376 8.69 -6.19 -3.46
N SER A 377 8.78 -7.06 -4.45
CA SER A 377 9.28 -6.74 -5.80
C SER A 377 8.68 -7.71 -6.82
N ASN A 378 8.09 -7.17 -7.89
CA ASN A 378 7.65 -7.84 -9.12
C ASN A 378 6.76 -6.85 -9.93
N GLU A 379 7.36 -5.95 -10.70
CA GLU A 379 6.65 -4.84 -11.39
C GLU A 379 6.96 -4.83 -12.89
N ASN A 380 6.22 -4.26 -13.84
CA ASN A 380 4.79 -3.98 -14.05
C ASN A 380 4.70 -3.43 -15.50
N ILE A 381 3.63 -3.72 -16.24
CA ILE A 381 3.27 -3.10 -17.53
C ILE A 381 1.72 -3.06 -17.61
N SER A 382 1.13 -1.89 -17.87
CA SER A 382 -0.31 -1.64 -17.76
C SER A 382 -0.89 -0.89 -18.98
N PRO A 383 -2.15 -1.10 -19.38
CA PRO A 383 -2.92 -0.14 -20.14
C PRO A 383 -3.34 1.02 -19.23
N GLY A 384 -2.51 2.06 -19.18
CA GLY A 384 -2.84 3.28 -18.46
C GLY A 384 -4.05 4.02 -19.03
N THR A 385 -4.30 5.22 -18.51
CA THR A 385 -5.41 6.11 -18.92
C THR A 385 -5.60 6.22 -20.43
N SER A 386 -4.49 6.40 -21.17
CA SER A 386 -4.45 6.44 -22.63
C SER A 386 -4.84 5.10 -23.29
N GLY A 387 -4.41 3.97 -22.71
CA GLY A 387 -4.61 2.63 -23.24
C GLY A 387 -6.07 2.16 -23.16
N CYS A 388 -6.79 2.48 -22.09
CA CYS A 388 -8.22 2.17 -21.97
C CYS A 388 -9.04 2.83 -23.09
N LEU A 389 -8.85 4.13 -23.29
CA LEU A 389 -9.54 4.90 -24.33
C LEU A 389 -9.15 4.42 -25.75
N LEU A 390 -7.85 4.19 -25.99
CA LEU A 390 -7.37 3.73 -27.29
C LEU A 390 -7.99 2.37 -27.67
N ALA A 391 -7.96 1.40 -26.76
CA ALA A 391 -8.44 0.04 -27.03
C ALA A 391 -9.96 -0.01 -27.28
N GLU A 392 -10.71 0.77 -26.50
CA GLU A 392 -12.16 0.95 -26.70
C GLU A 392 -12.47 1.54 -28.06
N ARG A 393 -11.84 2.66 -28.42
CA ARG A 393 -12.12 3.37 -29.68
C ARG A 393 -11.76 2.54 -30.91
N LEU A 394 -10.62 1.82 -30.88
CA LEU A 394 -10.25 0.90 -31.97
C LEU A 394 -11.26 -0.23 -32.12
N ALA A 395 -11.73 -0.81 -31.02
CA ALA A 395 -12.67 -1.94 -31.04
C ALA A 395 -14.08 -1.54 -31.51
N HIS A 396 -14.52 -0.30 -31.28
CA HIS A 396 -15.83 0.21 -31.72
C HIS A 396 -15.87 0.74 -33.17
N THR A 397 -14.78 0.58 -33.95
CA THR A 397 -14.77 0.96 -35.36
C THR A 397 -15.64 0.05 -36.23
N PRO A 398 -16.19 0.54 -37.37
CA PRO A 398 -16.93 -0.27 -38.35
C PRO A 398 -16.20 -1.53 -38.83
N ALA A 399 -14.87 -1.50 -38.95
CA ALA A 399 -14.06 -2.65 -39.31
C ALA A 399 -13.89 -3.70 -38.17
N ALA A 400 -14.35 -3.39 -36.95
CA ALA A 400 -14.36 -4.26 -35.77
C ALA A 400 -13.08 -5.10 -35.56
N PRO A 401 -11.87 -4.50 -35.60
CA PRO A 401 -10.61 -5.23 -35.46
C PRO A 401 -10.53 -5.93 -34.09
N ARG A 402 -9.87 -7.09 -34.04
CA ARG A 402 -9.57 -7.74 -32.76
C ARG A 402 -8.49 -6.95 -32.02
N VAL A 403 -8.82 -6.47 -30.83
CA VAL A 403 -7.94 -5.76 -29.91
C VAL A 403 -7.70 -6.64 -28.69
N LEU A 404 -6.46 -6.69 -28.19
CA LEU A 404 -6.10 -7.34 -26.94
C LEU A 404 -5.40 -6.34 -26.03
N LEU A 405 -5.84 -6.25 -24.78
CA LEU A 405 -5.34 -5.31 -23.78
C LEU A 405 -4.71 -6.09 -22.61
N LEU A 406 -3.45 -5.81 -22.27
CA LEU A 406 -2.67 -6.59 -21.28
C LEU A 406 -2.26 -5.73 -20.06
N GLU A 407 -2.94 -5.93 -18.94
CA GLU A 407 -2.74 -5.26 -17.65
C GLU A 407 -1.98 -6.16 -16.67
N THR A 408 -1.07 -5.60 -15.87
CA THR A 408 -0.39 -6.32 -14.78
C THR A 408 -1.23 -6.38 -13.51
N GLY A 409 -1.88 -5.28 -13.15
CA GLY A 409 -2.75 -5.26 -11.99
C GLY A 409 -4.04 -6.04 -12.19
N THR A 410 -4.95 -5.89 -11.23
CA THR A 410 -6.27 -6.51 -11.26
C THR A 410 -7.30 -5.57 -11.89
N ALA A 411 -8.58 -5.96 -11.89
CA ALA A 411 -9.71 -5.08 -12.16
C ALA A 411 -10.30 -4.57 -10.82
N PRO A 412 -9.88 -3.40 -10.31
CA PRO A 412 -10.34 -2.92 -9.00
C PRO A 412 -11.81 -2.46 -9.04
N VAL A 413 -12.58 -2.85 -8.02
CA VAL A 413 -13.95 -2.37 -7.75
C VAL A 413 -14.14 -2.07 -6.26
N GLY A 414 -14.99 -1.11 -5.92
CA GLY A 414 -15.39 -0.79 -4.54
C GLY A 414 -15.42 0.71 -4.22
N THR A 415 -15.96 1.06 -3.05
CA THR A 415 -16.22 2.44 -2.60
C THR A 415 -15.00 3.35 -2.61
N TYR A 416 -13.82 2.84 -2.23
CA TYR A 416 -12.53 3.54 -2.27
C TYR A 416 -12.17 4.08 -3.67
N LEU A 417 -12.76 3.52 -4.74
CA LEU A 417 -12.53 3.89 -6.13
C LEU A 417 -13.60 4.87 -6.65
N THR A 418 -14.84 4.77 -6.16
CA THR A 418 -16.03 5.46 -6.70
C THR A 418 -16.52 6.64 -5.87
N ALA A 419 -16.37 6.66 -4.55
CA ALA A 419 -16.86 7.77 -3.74
C ALA A 419 -15.91 8.99 -3.81
N PRO A 420 -16.41 10.23 -4.04
CA PRO A 420 -15.58 11.43 -4.17
C PRO A 420 -14.60 11.69 -3.01
N TYR A 421 -15.01 11.42 -1.77
CA TYR A 421 -14.21 11.56 -0.55
C TYR A 421 -12.94 10.69 -0.52
N HIS A 422 -12.96 9.48 -1.11
CA HIS A 422 -11.81 8.58 -1.04
C HIS A 422 -10.68 8.91 -2.03
N ARG A 423 -10.77 10.01 -2.79
CA ARG A 423 -9.76 10.41 -3.79
C ARG A 423 -8.34 10.52 -3.22
N TYR A 424 -8.18 11.02 -1.99
CA TYR A 424 -6.90 11.10 -1.27
C TYR A 424 -6.53 9.79 -0.57
N HIS A 425 -7.53 8.96 -0.29
CA HIS A 425 -7.45 7.78 0.56
C HIS A 425 -7.22 6.48 -0.21
N ALA A 426 -7.48 6.45 -1.52
CA ALA A 426 -7.48 5.25 -2.35
C ALA A 426 -6.16 4.44 -2.27
N GLN A 427 -5.01 5.11 -2.26
CA GLN A 427 -3.70 4.45 -2.15
C GLN A 427 -3.46 3.87 -0.74
N ALA A 428 -3.82 4.61 0.31
CA ALA A 428 -3.67 4.15 1.69
C ALA A 428 -4.63 3.00 2.05
N LEU A 429 -5.86 3.02 1.51
CA LEU A 429 -6.85 1.96 1.66
C LEU A 429 -6.51 0.71 0.82
N ARG A 430 -5.81 0.89 -0.30
CA ARG A 430 -5.46 -0.18 -1.27
C ARG A 430 -4.03 -0.02 -1.80
N PRO A 431 -3.00 -0.21 -0.96
CA PRO A 431 -1.60 -0.08 -1.38
C PRO A 431 -1.18 -1.18 -2.37
N ASP A 432 -1.96 -2.27 -2.47
CA ASP A 432 -1.81 -3.28 -3.52
C ASP A 432 -2.15 -2.75 -4.93
N LEU A 433 -2.83 -1.61 -5.04
CA LEU A 433 -3.08 -0.89 -6.30
C LEU A 433 -1.99 0.15 -6.63
N ASP A 434 -0.92 0.27 -5.83
CA ASP A 434 0.27 1.04 -6.19
C ASP A 434 1.28 0.14 -6.93
N HIS A 435 2.11 0.71 -7.81
CA HIS A 435 3.34 0.06 -8.28
C HIS A 435 4.40 -0.02 -7.16
N GLY A 436 4.38 0.93 -6.22
CA GLY A 436 5.33 0.97 -5.10
C GLY A 436 6.71 1.55 -5.49
N TYR A 437 6.77 2.39 -6.52
CA TYR A 437 8.03 2.99 -6.97
C TYR A 437 8.63 3.91 -5.91
N VAL A 438 9.97 3.87 -5.81
CA VAL A 438 10.76 4.74 -4.94
C VAL A 438 11.95 5.25 -5.77
N CYS A 439 12.11 6.56 -5.81
CA CYS A 439 13.17 7.22 -6.55
C CYS A 439 14.55 7.02 -5.90
N GLU A 440 15.59 7.36 -6.66
CA GLU A 440 16.94 7.51 -6.13
C GLU A 440 17.03 8.65 -5.10
N PRO A 441 18.14 8.76 -4.34
CA PRO A 441 18.37 9.90 -3.46
C PRO A 441 18.46 11.20 -4.26
N GLU A 442 17.56 12.14 -3.99
CA GLU A 442 17.56 13.46 -4.62
C GLU A 442 18.50 14.39 -3.83
N GLU A 443 19.68 14.70 -4.39
CA GLU A 443 20.79 15.38 -3.69
C GLU A 443 20.41 16.78 -3.18
N THR A 444 19.73 17.56 -4.03
CA THR A 444 19.14 18.88 -3.73
C THR A 444 18.19 18.84 -2.53
N LEU A 445 17.39 17.78 -2.45
CA LEU A 445 16.41 17.48 -1.41
C LEU A 445 17.03 16.74 -0.20
N GLY A 446 18.33 16.94 0.05
CA GLY A 446 19.03 16.37 1.21
C GLY A 446 19.27 14.86 1.14
N GLY A 447 19.19 14.27 -0.05
CA GLY A 447 19.29 12.82 -0.26
C GLY A 447 18.01 12.05 0.10
N ARG A 448 16.86 12.74 0.22
CA ARG A 448 15.55 12.07 0.38
C ARG A 448 15.26 11.18 -0.83
N LYS A 449 14.71 9.98 -0.57
CA LYS A 449 14.15 9.10 -1.60
C LYS A 449 12.65 9.29 -1.66
N ILE A 450 12.15 9.82 -2.77
CA ILE A 450 10.74 10.16 -2.96
C ILE A 450 9.93 8.91 -3.34
N PRO A 451 8.87 8.52 -2.59
CA PRO A 451 7.91 7.52 -3.04
C PRO A 451 7.06 8.06 -4.18
N TYR A 452 6.83 7.26 -5.22
CA TYR A 452 6.17 7.70 -6.45
C TYR A 452 4.99 6.79 -6.81
N THR A 453 3.80 7.15 -6.35
CA THR A 453 2.57 6.38 -6.58
C THR A 453 2.18 6.34 -8.07
N ARG A 454 1.97 5.13 -8.59
CA ARG A 454 1.37 4.86 -9.91
C ARG A 454 0.31 3.78 -9.78
N GLY A 455 -0.82 3.91 -10.47
CA GLY A 455 -1.94 2.96 -10.34
C GLY A 455 -1.70 1.65 -11.09
N LYS A 456 -1.73 0.53 -10.37
CA LYS A 456 -1.52 -0.85 -10.84
C LYS A 456 -2.87 -1.59 -10.96
N GLY A 457 -3.47 -1.57 -12.15
CA GLY A 457 -4.77 -2.20 -12.41
C GLY A 457 -5.58 -1.40 -13.42
N LEU A 458 -6.63 -2.02 -13.98
CA LEU A 458 -7.34 -1.48 -15.13
C LEU A 458 -7.76 -0.02 -14.90
N GLY A 459 -7.22 0.87 -15.74
CA GLY A 459 -7.35 2.32 -15.61
C GLY A 459 -6.02 3.02 -15.31
N GLY A 460 -4.98 2.27 -14.93
CA GLY A 460 -3.68 2.78 -14.52
C GLY A 460 -3.80 3.81 -13.40
N SER A 461 -3.03 4.89 -13.49
CA SER A 461 -3.07 5.98 -12.49
C SER A 461 -4.41 6.72 -12.40
N SER A 462 -5.36 6.53 -13.33
CA SER A 462 -6.73 7.03 -13.13
C SER A 462 -7.48 6.32 -12.01
N ILE A 463 -6.99 5.18 -11.48
CA ILE A 463 -7.59 4.55 -10.29
C ILE A 463 -7.22 5.27 -8.99
N LEU A 464 -6.05 5.94 -8.92
CA LEU A 464 -5.52 6.57 -7.69
C LEU A 464 -5.47 8.11 -7.69
N ASN A 465 -5.73 8.79 -8.82
CA ASN A 465 -5.61 10.25 -8.89
C ASN A 465 -6.74 11.03 -8.15
N PHE A 466 -6.52 12.33 -7.93
CA PHE A 466 -7.49 13.20 -7.23
C PHE A 466 -8.67 13.69 -8.12
N GLY A 467 -8.85 13.10 -9.31
CA GLY A 467 -9.95 13.35 -10.24
C GLY A 467 -9.90 14.67 -11.01
N VAL A 468 -9.01 15.61 -10.69
CA VAL A 468 -8.88 16.93 -11.36
C VAL A 468 -8.74 16.77 -12.87
N TYR A 469 -9.58 17.45 -13.65
CA TYR A 469 -9.65 17.33 -15.10
C TYR A 469 -9.47 18.69 -15.78
N LEU A 470 -8.20 19.04 -15.99
CA LEU A 470 -7.79 20.32 -16.55
C LEU A 470 -7.14 20.12 -17.91
N TRP A 471 -7.59 20.85 -18.94
CA TRP A 471 -7.06 20.75 -20.29
C TRP A 471 -5.65 21.36 -20.39
N GLY A 472 -5.40 22.47 -19.70
CA GLY A 472 -4.11 23.18 -19.66
C GLY A 472 -4.03 24.37 -20.61
N SER A 473 -2.82 24.90 -20.79
CA SER A 473 -2.63 26.08 -21.65
C SER A 473 -2.61 25.68 -23.12
N LYS A 474 -3.29 26.46 -23.96
CA LYS A 474 -3.18 26.33 -25.42
C LYS A 474 -1.73 26.43 -25.91
N ARG A 475 -0.89 27.19 -25.18
CA ARG A 475 0.54 27.38 -25.46
C ARG A 475 1.34 26.09 -25.32
N ASP A 476 0.94 25.18 -24.43
CA ASP A 476 1.61 23.89 -24.24
C ASP A 476 1.50 23.04 -25.51
N TYR A 477 0.31 23.05 -26.11
CA TYR A 477 -0.02 22.27 -27.29
C TYR A 477 0.47 22.92 -28.59
N GLU A 478 0.42 24.25 -28.70
CA GLU A 478 1.13 25.01 -29.75
C GLU A 478 2.64 24.69 -29.72
N ARG A 479 3.26 24.73 -28.54
CA ARG A 479 4.68 24.40 -28.35
C ARG A 479 5.00 22.93 -28.63
N TRP A 480 4.08 22.01 -28.35
CA TRP A 480 4.19 20.61 -28.77
C TRP A 480 4.20 20.51 -30.31
N ASP A 481 3.26 21.16 -31.01
CA ASP A 481 3.18 21.15 -32.49
C ASP A 481 4.48 21.67 -33.12
N GLU A 482 5.08 22.74 -32.57
CA GLU A 482 6.41 23.22 -32.97
C GLU A 482 7.51 22.15 -32.83
N LEU A 483 7.65 21.57 -31.63
CA LEU A 483 8.72 20.63 -31.28
C LEU A 483 8.67 19.32 -32.09
N VAL A 484 7.48 18.92 -32.56
CA VAL A 484 7.31 17.73 -33.42
C VAL A 484 7.28 18.06 -34.92
N GLY A 485 7.47 19.33 -35.29
CA GLY A 485 7.54 19.78 -36.68
C GLY A 485 6.19 19.87 -37.40
N GLY A 486 5.11 20.14 -36.67
CA GLY A 486 3.78 20.48 -37.20
C GLY A 486 3.09 19.39 -38.01
N GLY A 487 2.23 19.80 -38.95
CA GLY A 487 1.43 18.92 -39.81
C GLY A 487 2.25 18.08 -40.80
N GLU A 488 1.57 17.22 -41.55
CA GLU A 488 2.12 16.65 -42.80
C GLU A 488 2.36 17.82 -43.79
N GLU A 489 3.23 17.69 -44.81
CA GLU A 489 3.50 18.79 -45.74
C GLU A 489 2.20 19.22 -46.46
N GLY A 490 1.74 20.45 -46.20
CA GLY A 490 0.45 20.98 -46.68
C GLY A 490 -0.77 20.66 -45.80
N GLY A 491 -0.61 20.02 -44.64
CA GLY A 491 -1.68 19.66 -43.71
C GLY A 491 -1.75 20.55 -42.45
N GLU A 492 -2.89 20.48 -41.74
CA GLU A 492 -3.01 21.09 -40.41
C GLU A 492 -2.11 20.41 -39.36
N GLY A 493 -1.68 21.18 -38.37
CA GLY A 493 -0.92 20.65 -37.22
C GLY A 493 -1.80 19.79 -36.31
N THR A 494 -1.21 18.73 -35.77
CA THR A 494 -1.92 17.72 -34.96
C THR A 494 -2.12 18.20 -33.52
N PHE A 495 -1.18 18.97 -32.98
CA PHE A 495 -1.23 19.49 -31.61
C PHE A 495 -1.64 20.97 -31.56
N LYS A 496 -1.98 21.60 -32.69
CA LYS A 496 -2.58 22.94 -32.69
C LYS A 496 -3.85 22.98 -31.83
N TRP A 497 -4.02 24.06 -31.07
CA TRP A 497 -5.08 24.19 -30.06
C TRP A 497 -6.46 23.81 -30.58
N GLU A 498 -6.88 24.29 -31.74
CA GLU A 498 -8.19 23.99 -32.32
C GLU A 498 -8.43 22.48 -32.55
N ASN A 499 -7.38 21.70 -32.84
CA ASN A 499 -7.49 20.25 -33.05
C ASN A 499 -7.37 19.46 -31.74
N VAL A 500 -6.66 20.01 -30.75
CA VAL A 500 -6.63 19.51 -29.37
C VAL A 500 -7.97 19.75 -28.65
N LYS A 501 -8.54 20.95 -28.73
CA LYS A 501 -9.89 21.31 -28.25
C LYS A 501 -10.97 20.38 -28.83
N LYS A 502 -11.00 20.21 -30.17
CA LYS A 502 -11.89 19.22 -30.82
C LYS A 502 -11.68 17.79 -30.32
N SER A 503 -10.48 17.44 -29.85
CA SER A 503 -10.19 16.11 -29.30
C SER A 503 -10.67 15.99 -27.85
N PHE A 504 -10.47 16.99 -27.00
CA PHE A 504 -11.07 17.03 -25.65
C PHE A 504 -12.60 16.98 -25.69
N GLN A 505 -13.24 17.73 -26.59
CA GLN A 505 -14.69 17.70 -26.81
C GLN A 505 -15.25 16.31 -27.24
N LYS A 506 -14.40 15.41 -27.76
CA LYS A 506 -14.77 14.00 -28.05
C LYS A 506 -14.55 13.05 -26.87
N ILE A 507 -13.61 13.39 -25.96
CA ILE A 507 -13.27 12.60 -24.78
C ILE A 507 -14.35 12.74 -23.71
N GLU A 508 -14.73 13.99 -23.42
CA GLU A 508 -15.54 14.33 -22.24
C GLU A 508 -17.05 14.34 -22.48
N ASN A 509 -17.77 14.18 -21.37
CA ASN A 509 -19.20 14.39 -21.21
C ASN A 509 -19.38 15.33 -20.01
N TYR A 510 -19.29 16.62 -20.30
CA TYR A 510 -19.27 17.73 -19.35
C TYR A 510 -20.69 18.09 -18.88
N ASN A 511 -20.86 18.28 -17.57
CA ASN A 511 -22.17 18.56 -16.98
C ASN A 511 -22.29 19.98 -16.39
N PHE A 512 -23.12 20.80 -17.03
CA PHE A 512 -23.42 22.19 -16.67
C PHE A 512 -24.61 22.36 -15.69
N SER A 513 -25.02 21.30 -14.97
CA SER A 513 -26.06 21.43 -13.93
C SER A 513 -25.50 21.83 -12.57
N ALA A 514 -24.28 21.38 -12.23
CA ALA A 514 -23.67 21.60 -10.93
C ALA A 514 -23.34 23.08 -10.62
N SER A 515 -22.86 23.86 -11.60
CA SER A 515 -22.45 25.25 -11.38
C SER A 515 -23.61 26.24 -11.20
N GLN A 516 -24.87 25.82 -11.35
CA GLN A 516 -26.02 26.73 -11.32
C GLN A 516 -26.19 27.48 -9.99
N THR A 517 -25.68 26.91 -8.89
CA THR A 517 -25.72 27.48 -7.54
C THR A 517 -24.56 28.43 -7.22
N TYR A 518 -23.49 28.45 -8.04
CA TYR A 518 -22.28 29.26 -7.82
C TYR A 518 -21.67 29.78 -9.14
N ARG A 519 -22.50 30.15 -10.12
CA ARG A 519 -22.04 30.64 -11.44
C ARG A 519 -21.02 31.78 -11.37
N HIS A 520 -21.08 32.61 -10.33
CA HIS A 520 -20.12 33.68 -10.10
C HIS A 520 -18.70 33.19 -9.83
N LEU A 521 -18.49 31.89 -9.55
CA LEU A 521 -17.18 31.23 -9.36
C LEU A 521 -16.80 30.27 -10.50
N ALA A 522 -17.77 29.78 -11.28
CA ALA A 522 -17.54 28.93 -12.46
C ALA A 522 -18.77 28.94 -13.40
N ASP A 523 -18.62 29.32 -14.66
CA ASP A 523 -19.68 29.26 -15.68
C ASP A 523 -19.12 28.73 -17.03
N PRO A 524 -18.70 27.46 -17.08
CA PRO A 524 -18.10 26.84 -18.26
C PRO A 524 -19.05 26.84 -19.45
N SER A 525 -18.52 27.22 -20.63
CA SER A 525 -19.36 27.54 -21.78
C SER A 525 -19.85 26.31 -22.55
N LYS A 526 -21.17 26.21 -22.74
CA LYS A 526 -21.82 25.03 -23.37
C LYS A 526 -21.42 24.71 -24.81
N GLY A 527 -20.82 25.66 -25.53
CA GLY A 527 -20.27 25.44 -26.88
C GLY A 527 -18.78 25.08 -26.89
N GLU A 528 -18.08 25.31 -25.78
CA GLU A 528 -16.63 25.11 -25.67
C GLU A 528 -16.28 23.68 -25.24
N HIS A 529 -17.22 22.99 -24.62
CA HIS A 529 -17.08 21.69 -23.97
C HIS A 529 -17.79 20.53 -24.71
N GLY A 530 -17.35 19.30 -24.47
CA GLY A 530 -17.95 18.07 -25.00
C GLY A 530 -19.11 17.56 -24.13
N THR A 531 -20.17 17.05 -24.75
CA THR A 531 -21.34 16.49 -24.01
C THR A 531 -21.62 15.02 -24.33
N ASN A 532 -20.80 14.41 -25.19
CA ASN A 532 -21.13 13.14 -25.86
C ASN A 532 -20.00 12.09 -25.73
N GLY A 533 -18.90 12.41 -25.07
CA GLY A 533 -17.82 11.47 -24.78
C GLY A 533 -18.20 10.42 -23.74
N LYS A 534 -17.25 9.53 -23.43
CA LYS A 534 -17.42 8.47 -22.42
C LYS A 534 -16.89 8.84 -21.04
N LEU A 535 -16.04 9.87 -20.93
CA LEU A 535 -15.51 10.34 -19.66
C LEU A 535 -16.45 11.38 -19.05
N HIS A 536 -17.16 11.04 -17.97
CA HIS A 536 -17.99 12.02 -17.26
C HIS A 536 -17.12 13.04 -16.52
N VAL A 537 -17.39 14.33 -16.77
CA VAL A 537 -16.71 15.47 -16.15
C VAL A 537 -17.74 16.40 -15.55
N TRP A 538 -17.64 16.65 -14.25
CA TRP A 538 -18.59 17.47 -13.49
C TRP A 538 -17.83 18.47 -12.62
N LEU A 539 -18.43 19.62 -12.38
CA LEU A 539 -18.11 20.46 -11.22
C LEU A 539 -18.85 19.91 -9.97
N PRO A 540 -18.43 20.22 -8.74
CA PRO A 540 -19.07 19.71 -7.52
C PRO A 540 -20.53 20.19 -7.41
N PRO A 541 -21.55 19.33 -7.22
CA PRO A 541 -22.95 19.78 -7.12
C PRO A 541 -23.25 20.71 -5.94
N VAL A 542 -22.42 20.63 -4.89
CA VAL A 542 -22.40 21.48 -3.70
C VAL A 542 -20.94 21.77 -3.37
N LEU A 543 -20.63 23.01 -2.97
CA LEU A 543 -19.31 23.39 -2.47
C LEU A 543 -19.23 23.19 -0.96
N GLU A 544 -18.08 22.77 -0.46
CA GLU A 544 -17.78 22.75 0.99
C GLU A 544 -17.73 24.19 1.53
N THR A 545 -18.26 24.44 2.72
CA THR A 545 -18.58 25.78 3.26
C THR A 545 -17.44 26.79 3.20
N ALA A 546 -16.18 26.33 3.32
CA ALA A 546 -15.00 27.20 3.27
C ALA A 546 -14.58 27.64 1.86
N VAL A 547 -14.99 26.92 0.80
CA VAL A 547 -14.46 27.11 -0.56
C VAL A 547 -14.76 28.51 -1.11
N GLN A 548 -16.03 28.93 -1.09
CA GLN A 548 -16.42 30.25 -1.58
C GLN A 548 -15.77 31.40 -0.78
N PRO A 549 -15.83 31.43 0.57
CA PRO A 549 -15.15 32.45 1.36
C PRO A 549 -13.63 32.53 1.11
N GLN A 550 -12.95 31.40 0.91
CA GLN A 550 -11.52 31.38 0.58
C GLN A 550 -11.24 31.95 -0.83
N MET A 551 -12.03 31.59 -1.84
CA MET A 551 -11.88 32.12 -3.20
C MET A 551 -12.13 33.63 -3.24
N GLU A 552 -13.23 34.09 -2.64
CA GLU A 552 -13.55 35.52 -2.51
C GLU A 552 -12.44 36.29 -1.76
N ALA A 553 -11.78 35.67 -0.79
CA ALA A 553 -10.65 36.28 -0.08
C ALA A 553 -9.41 36.49 -0.97
N LEU A 554 -9.16 35.59 -1.93
CA LEU A 554 -8.06 35.74 -2.90
C LEU A 554 -8.42 36.73 -4.01
N GLU A 555 -9.67 36.74 -4.48
CA GLU A 555 -10.18 37.75 -5.42
C GLU A 555 -10.05 39.16 -4.81
N LYS A 556 -10.48 39.34 -3.56
CA LYS A 556 -10.33 40.62 -2.81
C LYS A 556 -8.86 40.97 -2.51
N ALA A 557 -7.94 40.01 -2.61
CA ALA A 557 -6.49 40.24 -2.54
C ALA A 557 -5.84 40.55 -3.91
N GLY A 558 -6.62 40.59 -5.00
CA GLY A 558 -6.19 40.99 -6.34
C GLY A 558 -6.01 39.84 -7.34
N GLU A 559 -6.35 38.59 -6.99
CA GLU A 559 -6.25 37.46 -7.93
C GLU A 559 -7.40 37.45 -8.94
N LYS A 560 -7.07 37.25 -10.22
CA LYS A 560 -8.06 37.08 -11.31
C LYS A 560 -8.85 35.78 -11.07
N LEU A 561 -10.17 35.89 -10.96
CA LEU A 561 -11.07 34.74 -11.04
C LEU A 561 -11.15 34.21 -12.49
N ASN A 562 -11.07 32.88 -12.65
CA ASN A 562 -11.20 32.17 -13.91
C ASN A 562 -12.43 31.25 -13.86
N LEU A 563 -13.46 31.58 -14.63
CA LEU A 563 -14.74 30.87 -14.65
C LEU A 563 -14.71 29.57 -15.47
N ASP A 564 -13.67 29.36 -16.28
CA ASP A 564 -13.50 28.18 -17.14
C ASP A 564 -11.99 27.91 -17.37
N PRO A 565 -11.33 27.13 -16.49
CA PRO A 565 -9.91 26.81 -16.63
C PRO A 565 -9.60 25.83 -17.77
N ASN A 566 -10.60 25.37 -18.51
CA ASN A 566 -10.46 24.51 -19.70
C ASN A 566 -10.56 25.28 -21.03
N SER A 567 -10.87 26.58 -20.97
CA SER A 567 -10.88 27.51 -22.11
C SER A 567 -9.57 27.62 -22.92
N GLY A 568 -8.46 27.09 -22.40
CA GLY A 568 -7.11 27.21 -22.98
C GLY A 568 -6.28 28.37 -22.42
N ASP A 569 -6.87 29.18 -21.54
CA ASP A 569 -6.16 30.03 -20.56
C ASP A 569 -6.49 29.52 -19.14
N PRO A 570 -5.58 28.76 -18.49
CA PRO A 570 -5.80 28.32 -17.12
C PRO A 570 -5.61 29.44 -16.09
N VAL A 571 -5.08 30.61 -16.47
CA VAL A 571 -4.51 31.58 -15.52
C VAL A 571 -5.57 32.33 -14.71
N GLY A 572 -5.42 32.28 -13.39
CA GLY A 572 -6.37 32.78 -12.40
C GLY A 572 -6.73 31.70 -11.35
N ILE A 573 -7.59 32.04 -10.40
CA ILE A 573 -8.18 31.11 -9.42
C ILE A 573 -9.50 30.51 -9.94
N SER A 574 -9.78 29.24 -9.70
CA SER A 574 -10.95 28.54 -10.24
C SER A 574 -11.39 27.33 -9.39
N ILE A 575 -12.69 26.99 -9.47
CA ILE A 575 -13.17 25.65 -9.09
C ILE A 575 -12.68 24.67 -10.16
N PHE A 576 -12.07 23.56 -9.75
CA PHE A 576 -11.55 22.59 -10.73
C PHE A 576 -12.64 21.59 -11.13
N PRO A 577 -13.00 21.47 -12.43
CA PRO A 577 -13.80 20.36 -12.92
C PRO A 577 -13.04 19.05 -12.77
N ALA A 578 -13.77 17.96 -12.61
CA ALA A 578 -13.17 16.67 -12.26
C ALA A 578 -13.96 15.47 -12.81
N THR A 579 -13.29 14.33 -12.94
CA THR A 579 -13.82 13.09 -13.53
C THR A 579 -14.79 12.37 -12.59
N TYR A 580 -15.99 12.92 -12.44
CA TYR A 580 -17.09 12.43 -11.62
C TYR A 580 -18.42 12.54 -12.37
N SER A 581 -19.44 11.85 -11.89
CA SER A 581 -20.86 12.09 -12.16
C SER A 581 -21.67 11.99 -10.86
N LYS A 582 -22.99 12.13 -10.94
CA LYS A 582 -23.94 11.74 -9.87
C LYS A 582 -23.73 10.31 -9.34
N ASP A 583 -23.14 9.43 -10.15
CA ASP A 583 -22.90 8.01 -9.88
C ASP A 583 -21.48 7.77 -9.32
N GLY A 584 -20.73 8.84 -9.02
CA GLY A 584 -19.39 8.79 -8.46
C GLY A 584 -18.26 9.03 -9.46
N ARG A 585 -17.06 8.57 -9.10
CA ARG A 585 -15.81 8.80 -9.84
C ARG A 585 -15.77 8.01 -11.14
N CYS A 586 -15.43 8.69 -12.23
CA CYS A 586 -15.30 8.11 -13.56
C CYS A 586 -13.80 7.86 -13.87
N THR A 587 -13.34 6.60 -13.72
CA THR A 587 -11.98 6.20 -14.13
C THR A 587 -11.94 5.87 -15.63
N SER A 588 -10.74 5.79 -16.24
CA SER A 588 -10.65 5.43 -17.67
C SER A 588 -11.16 4.01 -17.98
N ALA A 589 -11.07 3.08 -17.04
CA ALA A 589 -11.66 1.76 -17.19
C ALA A 589 -13.20 1.80 -17.05
N MET A 590 -13.75 2.64 -16.17
CA MET A 590 -15.20 2.81 -16.06
C MET A 590 -15.81 3.51 -17.29
N ALA A 591 -15.12 4.53 -17.83
CA ALA A 591 -15.53 5.21 -19.05
C ALA A 591 -15.48 4.29 -20.29
N HIS A 592 -14.39 3.56 -20.48
CA HIS A 592 -14.09 2.90 -21.76
C HIS A 592 -14.20 1.37 -21.75
N LEU A 593 -14.12 0.71 -20.60
CA LEU A 593 -14.03 -0.76 -20.50
C LEU A 593 -15.17 -1.42 -19.71
N ALA A 594 -16.22 -0.67 -19.35
CA ALA A 594 -17.37 -1.18 -18.59
C ALA A 594 -18.24 -2.18 -19.37
N ASP A 595 -18.38 -2.00 -20.69
CA ASP A 595 -19.05 -2.93 -21.60
C ASP A 595 -18.20 -3.12 -22.87
N PRO A 596 -17.21 -4.03 -22.84
CA PRO A 596 -16.29 -4.24 -23.95
C PRO A 596 -16.94 -5.11 -25.05
N PRO A 597 -16.87 -4.71 -26.33
CA PRO A 597 -17.43 -5.51 -27.42
C PRO A 597 -16.62 -6.80 -27.63
N LYS A 598 -17.22 -7.81 -28.27
CA LYS A 598 -16.66 -9.18 -28.38
C LYS A 598 -15.28 -9.29 -29.06
N ASN A 599 -14.87 -8.25 -29.78
CA ASN A 599 -13.56 -8.13 -30.43
C ASN A 599 -12.49 -7.46 -29.54
N LEU A 600 -12.86 -6.91 -28.38
CA LEU A 600 -11.95 -6.40 -27.36
C LEU A 600 -11.76 -7.43 -26.24
N GLU A 601 -10.59 -8.06 -26.21
CA GLU A 601 -10.18 -8.98 -25.15
C GLU A 601 -9.30 -8.26 -24.13
N VAL A 602 -9.51 -8.52 -22.82
CA VAL A 602 -8.73 -7.91 -21.75
C VAL A 602 -8.13 -8.99 -20.86
N TRP A 603 -6.82 -8.92 -20.64
CA TRP A 603 -6.07 -9.79 -19.73
C TRP A 603 -5.57 -8.95 -18.55
N THR A 604 -6.05 -9.23 -17.34
CA THR A 604 -5.40 -8.79 -16.09
C THR A 604 -4.29 -9.77 -15.71
N ASP A 605 -3.47 -9.40 -14.71
CA ASP A 605 -2.40 -10.26 -14.16
C ASP A 605 -1.42 -10.76 -15.26
N ALA A 606 -1.21 -9.89 -16.27
CA ALA A 606 -0.62 -10.18 -17.57
C ALA A 606 0.56 -9.24 -17.91
N LYS A 607 1.42 -8.99 -16.91
CA LYS A 607 2.68 -8.26 -17.04
C LYS A 607 3.49 -8.70 -18.25
N VAL A 608 3.57 -7.86 -19.28
CA VAL A 608 4.50 -8.04 -20.40
C VAL A 608 5.94 -7.90 -19.89
N THR A 609 6.88 -8.67 -20.48
CA THR A 609 8.31 -8.56 -20.18
C THR A 609 9.18 -8.59 -21.43
N LYS A 610 8.72 -9.22 -22.52
CA LYS A 610 9.45 -9.32 -23.78
C LYS A 610 8.60 -8.93 -24.98
N LEU A 611 9.25 -8.34 -25.97
CA LEU A 611 8.74 -8.15 -27.33
C LEU A 611 9.17 -9.36 -28.19
N VAL A 612 8.29 -9.82 -29.08
CA VAL A 612 8.56 -10.89 -30.06
C VAL A 612 8.92 -10.24 -31.40
N TRP A 613 9.98 -10.74 -32.06
CA TRP A 613 10.60 -10.08 -33.22
C TRP A 613 10.67 -10.98 -34.45
N GLU A 614 10.33 -10.42 -35.60
CA GLU A 614 10.61 -10.97 -36.94
C GLU A 614 11.48 -9.96 -37.70
N GLY A 615 12.80 -10.22 -37.74
CA GLY A 615 13.76 -9.25 -38.26
C GLY A 615 13.75 -7.95 -37.45
N LYS A 616 13.39 -6.84 -38.09
CA LYS A 616 13.22 -5.51 -37.46
C LYS A 616 11.82 -5.25 -36.91
N LYS A 617 10.84 -6.12 -37.21
CA LYS A 617 9.45 -5.92 -36.82
C LYS A 617 9.15 -6.57 -35.47
N VAL A 618 8.48 -5.83 -34.58
CA VAL A 618 7.81 -6.39 -33.41
C VAL A 618 6.45 -6.96 -33.83
N VAL A 619 6.23 -8.25 -33.55
CA VAL A 619 5.04 -9.02 -33.98
C VAL A 619 4.24 -9.58 -32.81
N GLY A 620 4.63 -9.28 -31.57
CA GLY A 620 3.94 -9.78 -30.39
C GLY A 620 4.64 -9.46 -29.08
N VAL A 621 4.09 -10.01 -28.00
CA VAL A 621 4.57 -9.84 -26.62
C VAL A 621 4.52 -11.16 -25.84
N VAL A 622 5.41 -11.29 -24.85
CA VAL A 622 5.42 -12.39 -23.88
C VAL A 622 5.30 -11.84 -22.46
N THR A 623 4.40 -12.41 -21.68
CA THR A 623 4.19 -12.05 -20.27
C THR A 623 5.14 -12.79 -19.33
N GLU A 624 5.31 -12.28 -18.11
CA GLU A 624 6.13 -12.89 -17.05
C GLU A 624 5.69 -14.33 -16.72
N ASN A 625 4.39 -14.62 -16.79
CA ASN A 625 3.82 -15.96 -16.59
C ASN A 625 3.83 -16.84 -17.87
N GLY A 626 4.50 -16.40 -18.94
CA GLY A 626 4.71 -17.20 -20.16
C GLY A 626 3.50 -17.29 -21.09
N ARG A 627 2.53 -16.37 -20.98
CA ARG A 627 1.48 -16.21 -22.00
C ARG A 627 2.05 -15.38 -23.15
N GLU A 628 1.81 -15.82 -24.37
CA GLU A 628 2.24 -15.14 -25.58
C GLU A 628 1.04 -14.55 -26.32
N ALA A 629 1.22 -13.40 -26.96
CA ALA A 629 0.20 -12.77 -27.81
C ALA A 629 0.85 -12.18 -29.05
N THR A 630 0.34 -12.54 -30.23
CA THR A 630 0.82 -12.05 -31.53
C THR A 630 -0.08 -10.94 -32.08
N ALA A 631 0.51 -9.90 -32.64
CA ALA A 631 -0.17 -8.78 -33.27
C ALA A 631 0.04 -8.80 -34.79
N LYS A 632 -1.06 -8.90 -35.56
CA LYS A 632 -1.03 -8.87 -37.03
C LYS A 632 -0.46 -7.54 -37.57
N ASN A 633 -0.95 -6.44 -36.99
CA ASN A 633 -0.58 -5.09 -37.41
C ASN A 633 0.62 -4.60 -36.58
N GLU A 634 0.38 -4.19 -35.33
CA GLU A 634 1.36 -3.54 -34.44
C GLU A 634 1.16 -3.90 -32.97
N VAL A 635 2.23 -3.78 -32.17
CA VAL A 635 2.19 -3.72 -30.71
C VAL A 635 2.20 -2.25 -30.28
N ILE A 636 1.35 -1.89 -29.31
CA ILE A 636 1.26 -0.53 -28.78
C ILE A 636 1.49 -0.58 -27.26
N VAL A 637 2.46 0.21 -26.79
CA VAL A 637 2.84 0.31 -25.38
C VAL A 637 2.16 1.53 -24.75
N CYS A 638 1.37 1.32 -23.69
CA CYS A 638 0.63 2.37 -22.99
C CYS A 638 0.93 2.38 -21.48
N ALA A 639 2.14 1.97 -21.11
CA ALA A 639 2.56 1.62 -19.74
C ALA A 639 2.96 2.81 -18.87
N GLY A 640 2.95 4.01 -19.43
CA GLY A 640 3.28 5.24 -18.73
C GLY A 640 4.78 5.48 -18.61
N THR A 641 5.10 6.67 -18.10
CA THR A 641 6.42 7.29 -18.10
C THR A 641 7.56 6.44 -17.50
N PHE A 642 7.28 5.46 -16.64
CA PHE A 642 8.32 4.62 -16.05
C PHE A 642 8.42 3.23 -16.72
N ASP A 643 7.30 2.59 -17.05
CA ASP A 643 7.31 1.22 -17.59
C ASP A 643 7.42 1.15 -19.11
N SER A 644 6.99 2.18 -19.84
CA SER A 644 7.18 2.28 -21.29
C SER A 644 8.67 2.34 -21.69
N PRO A 645 9.52 3.25 -21.17
CA PRO A 645 10.95 3.23 -21.48
C PRO A 645 11.64 1.97 -20.93
N ARG A 646 11.22 1.47 -19.76
CA ARG A 646 11.76 0.25 -19.15
C ARG A 646 11.52 -0.99 -20.00
N LEU A 647 10.35 -1.14 -20.64
CA LEU A 647 10.08 -2.22 -21.59
C LEU A 647 11.02 -2.15 -22.81
N LEU A 648 11.20 -0.94 -23.38
CA LEU A 648 12.10 -0.71 -24.51
C LEU A 648 13.54 -1.10 -24.15
N LEU A 649 14.04 -0.60 -23.02
CA LEU A 649 15.39 -0.90 -22.51
C LEU A 649 15.59 -2.41 -22.26
N LEU A 650 14.64 -3.08 -21.61
CA LEU A 650 14.68 -4.54 -21.37
C LEU A 650 14.67 -5.38 -22.67
N ASN A 651 14.31 -4.78 -23.81
CA ASN A 651 14.22 -5.44 -25.11
C ASN A 651 15.25 -4.94 -26.14
N GLY A 652 16.27 -4.21 -25.69
CA GLY A 652 17.40 -3.79 -26.52
C GLY A 652 17.15 -2.52 -27.34
N ILE A 653 16.17 -1.70 -26.96
CA ILE A 653 15.86 -0.40 -27.57
C ILE A 653 16.21 0.70 -26.57
N GLY A 654 17.28 1.46 -26.81
CA GLY A 654 17.71 2.52 -25.90
C GLY A 654 19.20 2.86 -26.01
N PRO A 655 19.79 3.61 -25.05
CA PRO A 655 21.18 4.04 -25.13
C PRO A 655 22.12 2.84 -25.10
N LYS A 656 22.86 2.61 -26.20
CA LYS A 656 23.72 1.44 -26.38
C LYS A 656 24.65 1.17 -25.20
N SER A 657 25.36 2.19 -24.72
CA SER A 657 26.34 2.05 -23.63
C SER A 657 25.71 1.62 -22.30
N GLU A 658 24.48 2.04 -22.01
CA GLU A 658 23.75 1.62 -20.80
C GLU A 658 23.30 0.16 -20.92
N LEU A 659 22.81 -0.24 -22.09
CA LEU A 659 22.36 -1.61 -22.36
C LEU A 659 23.53 -2.61 -22.38
N GLU A 660 24.64 -2.27 -23.04
CA GLU A 660 25.86 -3.08 -23.06
C GLU A 660 26.43 -3.27 -21.64
N SER A 661 26.37 -2.24 -20.78
CA SER A 661 26.86 -2.33 -19.39
C SER A 661 26.11 -3.35 -18.52
N LEU A 662 24.85 -3.67 -18.87
CA LEU A 662 24.03 -4.69 -18.20
C LEU A 662 24.09 -6.06 -18.90
N GLY A 663 24.81 -6.14 -20.03
CA GLY A 663 24.83 -7.31 -20.91
C GLY A 663 23.45 -7.61 -21.48
N ILE A 664 22.78 -6.57 -22.01
CA ILE A 664 21.57 -6.64 -22.84
C ILE A 664 22.00 -6.47 -24.30
N ASP A 665 21.44 -7.30 -25.19
CA ASP A 665 21.67 -7.23 -26.64
C ASP A 665 21.02 -5.97 -27.23
N VAL A 666 21.78 -5.17 -27.98
CA VAL A 666 21.34 -3.86 -28.48
C VAL A 666 20.79 -4.01 -29.90
N LYS A 667 19.47 -3.87 -30.04
CA LYS A 667 18.75 -3.97 -31.30
C LYS A 667 18.63 -2.62 -32.01
N VAL A 668 18.39 -1.56 -31.24
CA VAL A 668 18.33 -0.18 -31.73
C VAL A 668 18.99 0.72 -30.67
N ASP A 669 20.07 1.38 -31.06
CA ASP A 669 20.66 2.47 -30.27
C ASP A 669 19.77 3.70 -30.40
N LEU A 670 19.10 4.07 -29.30
CA LEU A 670 18.10 5.12 -29.24
C LEU A 670 18.31 5.93 -27.94
N PRO A 671 19.26 6.88 -27.91
CA PRO A 671 19.79 7.45 -26.67
C PRO A 671 18.77 8.27 -25.86
N GLY A 672 17.66 8.69 -26.48
CA GLY A 672 16.55 9.37 -25.80
C GLY A 672 15.70 8.48 -24.87
N VAL A 673 15.76 7.14 -24.99
CA VAL A 673 14.91 6.25 -24.16
C VAL A 673 15.24 6.41 -22.69
N GLY A 674 14.24 6.80 -21.90
CA GLY A 674 14.37 7.06 -20.47
C GLY A 674 14.98 8.42 -20.12
N LYS A 675 15.22 9.32 -21.08
CA LYS A 675 15.76 10.68 -20.84
C LYS A 675 14.62 11.71 -20.79
N ASN A 676 14.93 12.99 -20.63
CA ASN A 676 13.95 14.09 -20.59
C ASN A 676 12.76 13.88 -19.61
N LEU A 677 12.94 13.12 -18.52
CA LEU A 677 11.90 12.98 -17.51
C LEU A 677 11.65 14.35 -16.85
N HIS A 678 10.40 14.81 -16.89
CA HIS A 678 9.96 16.03 -16.23
C HIS A 678 8.63 15.80 -15.51
N ASP A 679 8.45 16.45 -14.37
CA ASP A 679 7.32 16.30 -13.45
C ASP A 679 7.20 17.58 -12.62
N HIS A 680 6.00 17.97 -12.19
CA HIS A 680 5.84 19.17 -11.36
C HIS A 680 6.24 18.86 -9.91
N VAL A 681 6.99 19.77 -9.29
CA VAL A 681 7.39 19.69 -7.88
C VAL A 681 6.31 20.35 -7.03
N LEU A 682 5.84 19.70 -5.97
CA LEU A 682 4.94 20.31 -4.99
C LEU A 682 5.54 20.39 -3.58
N THR A 683 4.94 21.22 -2.73
CA THR A 683 4.97 21.06 -1.28
C THR A 683 3.60 21.37 -0.69
N PHE A 684 3.24 20.65 0.36
CA PHE A 684 2.08 20.97 1.19
C PHE A 684 2.41 22.13 2.13
N LEU A 685 1.39 22.88 2.51
CA LEU A 685 1.39 23.96 3.50
C LEU A 685 0.10 23.83 4.31
N SER A 686 0.15 23.86 5.65
CA SER A 686 -1.06 23.70 6.45
C SER A 686 -1.05 24.47 7.77
N VAL A 687 -2.27 24.81 8.23
CA VAL A 687 -2.57 25.58 9.44
C VAL A 687 -3.71 24.92 10.22
N GLU A 688 -3.65 25.02 11.55
CA GLU A 688 -4.79 24.78 12.42
C GLU A 688 -5.65 26.04 12.45
N VAL A 689 -6.97 25.86 12.36
CA VAL A 689 -7.94 26.95 12.36
C VAL A 689 -9.13 26.65 13.26
N ASP A 690 -9.83 27.71 13.69
CA ASP A 690 -11.07 27.58 14.45
C ASP A 690 -12.12 26.72 13.70
N GLY A 691 -12.87 25.90 14.45
CA GLY A 691 -13.86 24.98 13.88
C GLY A 691 -15.02 25.63 13.12
N SER A 692 -15.25 26.93 13.26
CA SER A 692 -16.22 27.68 12.46
C SER A 692 -15.84 27.81 10.98
N VAL A 693 -14.58 27.56 10.60
CA VAL A 693 -14.13 27.64 9.20
C VAL A 693 -14.65 26.48 8.36
N ASN A 694 -14.58 25.24 8.87
CA ASN A 694 -15.10 24.06 8.18
C ASN A 694 -15.31 22.88 9.15
N ASP A 695 -16.15 21.93 8.72
CA ASP A 695 -16.52 20.72 9.44
C ASP A 695 -15.65 19.49 9.11
N LYS A 696 -14.63 19.62 8.25
CA LYS A 696 -13.83 18.48 7.75
C LYS A 696 -13.28 17.61 8.86
N TYR A 697 -12.56 18.18 9.81
CA TYR A 697 -11.95 17.41 10.89
C TYR A 697 -13.00 16.80 11.82
N ALA A 698 -14.17 17.44 11.98
CA ALA A 698 -15.28 16.87 12.74
C ALA A 698 -15.89 15.66 12.03
N PHE A 699 -16.04 15.70 10.70
CA PHE A 699 -16.43 14.55 9.90
C PHE A 699 -15.37 13.43 9.91
N GLU A 700 -14.11 13.77 9.60
CA GLU A 700 -13.01 12.81 9.44
C GLU A 700 -12.61 12.11 10.74
N SER A 701 -12.73 12.79 11.89
CA SER A 701 -12.30 12.24 13.19
C SER A 701 -13.32 11.32 13.87
N ASP A 702 -14.57 11.28 13.41
CA ASP A 702 -15.67 10.49 14.00
C ASP A 702 -16.03 9.25 13.13
N PRO A 703 -15.67 8.03 13.56
CA PRO A 703 -15.98 6.81 12.82
C PRO A 703 -17.48 6.51 12.67
N GLU A 704 -18.35 7.00 13.55
CA GLU A 704 -19.78 6.74 13.46
C GLU A 704 -20.42 7.58 12.35
N ILE A 705 -20.01 8.85 12.24
CA ILE A 705 -20.43 9.76 11.16
C ILE A 705 -19.90 9.27 9.80
N VAL A 706 -18.63 8.87 9.71
CA VAL A 706 -18.08 8.28 8.47
C VAL A 706 -18.82 7.00 8.09
N ALA A 707 -19.09 6.12 9.06
CA ALA A 707 -19.85 4.88 8.81
C ALA A 707 -21.34 5.12 8.51
N GLU A 708 -21.93 6.26 8.85
CA GLU A 708 -23.26 6.65 8.36
C GLU A 708 -23.17 7.15 6.90
N ALA A 709 -22.16 7.95 6.56
CA ALA A 709 -21.92 8.41 5.20
C ALA A 709 -21.62 7.25 4.24
N GLU A 710 -20.89 6.21 4.68
CA GLU A 710 -20.72 4.96 3.92
C GLU A 710 -22.04 4.22 3.67
N LYS A 711 -22.95 4.18 4.65
CA LYS A 711 -24.29 3.55 4.50
C LYS A 711 -25.17 4.34 3.52
N ALA A 712 -25.14 5.67 3.56
CA ALA A 712 -25.83 6.52 2.60
C ALA A 712 -25.31 6.29 1.18
N TRP A 713 -23.99 6.32 1.01
CA TRP A 713 -23.34 6.04 -0.27
C TRP A 713 -23.68 4.63 -0.80
N ALA A 714 -23.66 3.61 0.05
CA ALA A 714 -24.00 2.23 -0.33
C ALA A 714 -25.50 2.01 -0.64
N LYS A 715 -26.38 2.92 -0.19
CA LYS A 715 -27.83 2.86 -0.41
C LYS A 715 -28.25 3.52 -1.73
N ASP A 716 -27.77 4.73 -1.99
CA ASP A 716 -28.22 5.56 -3.13
C ASP A 716 -27.16 6.57 -3.61
N GLN A 717 -25.88 6.34 -3.28
CA GLN A 717 -24.74 7.17 -3.69
C GLN A 717 -24.81 8.64 -3.22
N SER A 718 -25.60 8.90 -2.17
CA SER A 718 -25.73 10.22 -1.55
C SER A 718 -24.92 10.35 -0.24
N GLY A 719 -25.16 11.43 0.50
CA GLY A 719 -24.56 11.67 1.82
C GLY A 719 -23.16 12.27 1.76
N ALA A 720 -22.53 12.40 2.92
CA ALA A 720 -21.35 13.24 3.14
C ALA A 720 -20.11 12.84 2.31
N LEU A 721 -20.01 11.59 1.83
CA LEU A 721 -18.95 11.14 0.91
C LEU A 721 -18.99 11.80 -0.48
N THR A 722 -20.09 12.48 -0.81
CA THR A 722 -20.23 13.33 -2.01
C THR A 722 -19.75 14.77 -1.81
N LEU A 723 -19.64 15.22 -0.55
CA LEU A 723 -19.36 16.61 -0.19
C LEU A 723 -17.93 16.79 0.32
N HIS A 724 -17.55 16.12 1.42
CA HIS A 724 -16.24 16.35 2.01
C HIS A 724 -15.13 15.90 1.07
N ASN A 725 -14.12 16.76 0.92
CA ASN A 725 -12.97 16.53 0.07
C ASN A 725 -13.34 16.33 -1.42
N SER A 726 -14.53 16.78 -1.83
CA SER A 726 -15.02 16.60 -3.20
C SER A 726 -14.77 17.81 -4.10
N ALA A 727 -14.71 19.00 -3.53
CA ALA A 727 -14.59 20.27 -4.23
C ALA A 727 -13.15 20.79 -4.26
N LEU A 728 -12.32 20.26 -5.16
CA LEU A 728 -10.99 20.84 -5.39
C LEU A 728 -11.09 22.19 -6.10
N TRP A 729 -10.29 23.14 -5.63
CA TRP A 729 -10.14 24.47 -6.22
C TRP A 729 -8.71 24.95 -6.02
N GLY A 730 -8.26 25.88 -6.86
CA GLY A 730 -6.89 26.36 -6.84
C GLY A 730 -6.71 27.54 -7.78
N GLY A 731 -5.49 27.75 -8.25
CA GLY A 731 -5.21 28.72 -9.30
C GLY A 731 -3.84 28.58 -9.93
N PHE A 732 -3.77 28.78 -11.24
CA PHE A 732 -2.53 28.80 -12.03
C PHE A 732 -2.11 30.24 -12.20
N LEU A 733 -0.98 30.64 -11.61
CA LEU A 733 -0.65 32.05 -11.40
C LEU A 733 0.69 32.44 -12.03
N LYS A 734 0.75 33.65 -12.58
CA LYS A 734 2.00 34.30 -12.99
C LYS A 734 2.78 34.75 -11.74
N LEU A 735 4.09 34.89 -11.89
CA LEU A 735 4.95 35.53 -10.89
C LEU A 735 5.32 36.94 -11.39
N PRO A 736 4.81 38.02 -10.79
CA PRO A 736 5.13 39.38 -11.21
C PRO A 736 6.64 39.63 -11.18
N GLY A 737 7.19 40.17 -12.27
CA GLY A 737 8.62 40.44 -12.39
C GLY A 737 9.51 39.23 -12.66
N LEU A 738 8.97 38.05 -13.03
CA LEU A 738 9.75 36.85 -13.40
C LEU A 738 10.91 37.15 -14.36
N GLU A 739 10.66 37.97 -15.38
CA GLU A 739 11.64 38.37 -16.41
C GLU A 739 12.84 39.17 -15.85
N SER A 740 12.71 39.73 -14.65
CA SER A 740 13.78 40.47 -13.97
C SER A 740 14.81 39.55 -13.28
N PHE A 741 14.50 38.27 -13.08
CA PHE A 741 15.39 37.31 -12.41
C PHE A 741 16.55 36.89 -13.32
N GLU A 742 17.77 36.81 -12.78
CA GLU A 742 18.94 36.36 -13.56
C GLU A 742 18.81 34.88 -13.97
N GLU A 743 18.16 34.06 -13.14
CA GLU A 743 17.88 32.65 -13.43
C GLU A 743 16.88 32.46 -14.59
N TYR A 744 16.03 33.45 -14.86
CA TYR A 744 15.17 33.47 -16.06
C TYR A 744 15.96 33.94 -17.28
N LYS A 745 16.74 35.02 -17.16
CA LYS A 745 17.57 35.58 -18.26
C LYS A 745 18.62 34.59 -18.77
N GLY A 746 19.07 33.67 -17.91
CA GLY A 746 19.97 32.57 -18.24
C GLY A 746 19.34 31.40 -19.00
N LEU A 747 18.00 31.34 -19.14
CA LEU A 747 17.31 30.28 -19.91
C LEU A 747 17.51 30.43 -21.43
N PRO A 748 17.32 29.37 -22.23
CA PRO A 748 17.19 29.48 -23.69
C PRO A 748 16.09 30.47 -24.09
N LYS A 749 16.31 31.25 -25.16
CA LYS A 749 15.40 32.35 -25.56
C LYS A 749 13.98 31.90 -25.90
N ASP A 750 13.84 30.72 -26.50
CA ASP A 750 12.56 30.10 -26.82
C ASP A 750 11.82 29.61 -25.56
N VAL A 751 12.56 29.17 -24.54
CA VAL A 751 11.99 28.88 -23.21
C VAL A 751 11.55 30.18 -22.52
N GLN A 752 12.34 31.26 -22.59
CA GLN A 752 11.95 32.58 -22.09
C GLN A 752 10.65 33.06 -22.75
N GLU A 753 10.56 32.99 -24.08
CA GLU A 753 9.39 33.44 -24.85
C GLU A 753 8.12 32.62 -24.58
N TYR A 754 8.26 31.32 -24.31
CA TYR A 754 7.16 30.46 -23.87
C TYR A 754 6.68 30.81 -22.45
N LEU A 755 7.61 31.04 -21.51
CA LEU A 755 7.29 31.40 -20.13
C LEU A 755 6.68 32.81 -19.97
N SER A 756 6.98 33.74 -20.87
CA SER A 756 6.41 35.09 -20.82
C SER A 756 4.96 35.18 -21.32
N LYS A 757 4.47 34.22 -22.12
CA LYS A 757 3.06 34.21 -22.60
C LYS A 757 2.06 34.33 -21.44
N ASP A 758 1.03 35.15 -21.59
CA ASP A 758 0.05 35.41 -20.52
C ASP A 758 -0.62 34.13 -20.01
N GLU A 759 -0.87 33.17 -20.90
CA GLU A 759 -1.58 31.92 -20.59
C GLU A 759 -0.67 30.82 -19.99
N VAL A 760 0.60 31.11 -19.68
CA VAL A 760 1.58 30.16 -19.13
C VAL A 760 1.94 30.53 -17.68
N PRO A 761 1.49 29.77 -16.66
CA PRO A 761 1.72 30.08 -15.25
C PRO A 761 3.17 29.81 -14.81
N ALA A 762 3.58 30.46 -13.72
CA ALA A 762 4.87 30.20 -13.05
C ALA A 762 4.72 29.21 -11.88
N TYR A 763 3.58 29.25 -11.19
CA TYR A 763 3.24 28.33 -10.10
C TYR A 763 1.74 28.01 -10.11
N GLU A 764 1.38 26.85 -9.56
CA GLU A 764 0.00 26.51 -9.21
C GLU A 764 -0.13 26.57 -7.68
N LEU A 765 -1.28 27.02 -7.18
CA LEU A 765 -1.72 26.76 -5.82
C LEU A 765 -2.97 25.89 -5.85
N ILE A 766 -3.08 24.95 -4.91
CA ILE A 766 -4.31 24.19 -4.68
C ILE A 766 -4.71 24.36 -3.22
N ALA A 767 -6.01 24.44 -2.96
CA ALA A 767 -6.59 24.47 -1.64
C ALA A 767 -7.51 23.27 -1.42
N ASN A 768 -8.13 23.18 -0.23
CA ASN A 768 -9.11 22.15 0.11
C ASN A 768 -8.59 20.69 0.06
N SER A 769 -7.27 20.50 0.18
CA SER A 769 -6.60 19.18 0.17
C SER A 769 -6.56 18.49 1.55
N VAL A 770 -6.36 17.17 1.58
CA VAL A 770 -6.23 16.35 2.81
C VAL A 770 -4.79 15.88 3.00
N LEU A 771 -3.87 16.82 3.25
CA LEU A 771 -2.51 16.46 3.66
C LEU A 771 -1.95 17.44 4.70
N TRP A 772 -1.43 16.85 5.77
CA TRP A 772 -0.79 17.50 6.92
C TRP A 772 0.09 16.43 7.63
N PRO A 773 1.10 16.82 8.44
CA PRO A 773 2.09 15.86 8.95
C PRO A 773 1.49 14.79 9.86
N PRO A 774 1.87 13.51 9.71
CA PRO A 774 1.33 12.42 10.52
C PRO A 774 1.56 12.60 12.02
N GLY A 775 0.56 12.26 12.83
CA GLY A 775 0.60 12.43 14.29
C GLY A 775 0.50 13.88 14.76
N THR A 776 0.08 14.81 13.90
CA THR A 776 -0.33 16.14 14.35
C THR A 776 -1.68 16.03 15.06
N GLU A 777 -1.74 16.47 16.32
CA GLU A 777 -3.00 16.67 17.05
C GLU A 777 -3.51 18.10 16.78
N LEU A 778 -4.83 18.30 16.68
CA LEU A 778 -5.47 19.61 16.67
C LEU A 778 -6.11 19.89 18.04
N THR A 779 -6.28 21.16 18.41
CA THR A 779 -7.05 21.53 19.61
C THR A 779 -8.49 21.03 19.48
N LYS A 780 -9.07 20.53 20.57
CA LYS A 780 -10.43 19.98 20.54
C LYS A 780 -11.44 21.04 20.09
N GLY A 781 -12.10 20.80 18.95
CA GLY A 781 -13.07 21.70 18.33
C GLY A 781 -12.52 22.51 17.16
N ASN A 782 -11.21 22.49 16.92
CA ASN A 782 -10.58 23.10 15.76
C ASN A 782 -10.57 22.14 14.56
N THR A 783 -10.30 22.71 13.38
CA THR A 783 -10.11 22.00 12.11
C THR A 783 -8.80 22.48 11.46
N TYR A 784 -8.55 22.10 10.20
CA TYR A 784 -7.38 22.53 9.44
C TYR A 784 -7.76 23.24 8.13
N MET A 785 -6.78 23.97 7.58
CA MET A 785 -6.73 24.29 6.16
C MET A 785 -5.39 23.83 5.60
N SER A 786 -5.42 23.11 4.47
CA SER A 786 -4.23 22.70 3.73
C SER A 786 -4.24 23.23 2.31
N PHE A 787 -3.12 23.86 1.95
CA PHE A 787 -2.78 24.36 0.63
C PHE A 787 -1.60 23.57 0.08
N ILE A 788 -1.40 23.65 -1.23
CA ILE A 788 -0.27 23.05 -1.95
C ILE A 788 0.32 24.13 -2.84
N ALA A 789 1.65 24.29 -2.83
CA ALA A 789 2.37 25.15 -3.77
C ALA A 789 3.13 24.28 -4.77
N PHE A 790 3.04 24.61 -6.06
CA PHE A 790 3.62 23.85 -7.18
C PHE A 790 4.64 24.68 -7.96
N LEU A 791 5.73 24.05 -8.40
CA LEU A 791 6.56 24.57 -9.50
C LEU A 791 5.96 24.13 -10.85
N MET A 792 5.50 25.10 -11.62
CA MET A 792 5.08 24.88 -13.01
C MET A 792 6.25 25.15 -13.96
N ASN A 793 6.24 24.51 -15.13
CA ASN A 793 7.28 24.65 -16.16
C ASN A 793 8.74 24.48 -15.63
N PRO A 794 9.04 23.40 -14.87
CA PRO A 794 10.40 23.14 -14.36
C PRO A 794 11.40 22.90 -15.49
N GLN A 795 12.65 23.27 -15.25
CA GLN A 795 13.77 23.19 -16.20
C GLN A 795 14.73 22.04 -15.86
N SER A 796 14.70 21.54 -14.62
CA SER A 796 15.37 20.29 -14.22
C SER A 796 14.87 19.10 -15.07
N ARG A 797 15.76 18.16 -15.40
CA ARG A 797 15.41 16.92 -16.13
C ARG A 797 16.01 15.70 -15.46
N GLY A 798 15.15 14.72 -15.21
CA GLY A 798 15.47 13.42 -14.63
C GLY A 798 15.74 12.34 -15.67
N SER A 799 15.77 11.08 -15.20
CA SER A 799 15.90 9.90 -16.06
C SER A 799 15.29 8.64 -15.45
N VAL A 800 14.83 7.74 -16.32
CA VAL A 800 14.44 6.35 -16.00
C VAL A 800 15.45 5.40 -16.65
N THR A 801 16.15 4.61 -15.86
CA THR A 801 17.10 3.60 -16.36
C THR A 801 16.87 2.23 -15.69
N LEU A 802 17.56 1.19 -16.18
CA LEU A 802 17.47 -0.15 -15.60
C LEU A 802 18.45 -0.32 -14.44
N ARG A 803 17.99 -0.96 -13.35
CA ARG A 803 18.88 -1.43 -12.25
C ARG A 803 19.65 -2.69 -12.63
N SER A 804 19.01 -3.56 -13.41
CA SER A 804 19.57 -4.78 -13.95
C SER A 804 18.74 -5.23 -15.17
N LYS A 805 19.14 -6.31 -15.83
CA LYS A 805 18.34 -6.96 -16.89
C LYS A 805 17.23 -7.89 -16.38
N ASN A 806 16.96 -7.93 -15.08
CA ASN A 806 15.85 -8.68 -14.51
C ASN A 806 14.53 -7.91 -14.71
N PRO A 807 13.54 -8.43 -15.45
CA PRO A 807 12.25 -7.76 -15.63
C PRO A 807 11.39 -7.71 -14.34
N ALA A 808 11.83 -8.32 -13.24
CA ALA A 808 11.23 -8.20 -11.92
C ALA A 808 11.87 -7.12 -11.02
N ASP A 809 12.91 -6.40 -11.49
CA ASP A 809 13.52 -5.29 -10.75
C ASP A 809 12.90 -3.94 -11.17
N ASN A 810 12.46 -3.15 -10.19
CA ASN A 810 12.04 -1.75 -10.37
C ASN A 810 13.04 -0.93 -11.23
N PRO A 811 12.58 0.06 -12.02
CA PRO A 811 13.49 1.02 -12.64
C PRO A 811 14.27 1.83 -11.61
N ALA A 812 15.42 2.36 -12.03
CA ALA A 812 16.08 3.48 -11.37
C ALA A 812 15.45 4.78 -11.88
N ILE A 813 14.74 5.49 -10.99
CA ILE A 813 14.07 6.75 -11.31
C ILE A 813 14.84 7.87 -10.59
N LYS A 814 15.44 8.77 -11.35
CA LYS A 814 15.98 10.05 -10.86
C LYS A 814 15.04 11.15 -11.30
N LEU A 815 14.51 11.94 -10.37
CA LEU A 815 13.67 13.10 -10.69
C LEU A 815 14.53 14.34 -10.98
N ASN A 816 15.70 14.44 -10.34
CA ASN A 816 16.60 15.58 -10.35
C ASN A 816 15.89 16.89 -9.95
N PHE A 817 14.98 16.83 -8.99
CA PHE A 817 14.14 17.97 -8.59
C PHE A 817 14.97 19.14 -8.05
N LEU A 818 14.61 20.36 -8.47
CA LEU A 818 15.26 21.61 -8.07
C LEU A 818 16.79 21.63 -8.34
N THR A 819 17.25 20.94 -9.39
CA THR A 819 18.68 20.96 -9.80
C THR A 819 19.02 22.16 -10.67
N HIS A 820 18.04 22.73 -11.40
CA HIS A 820 18.22 23.95 -12.17
C HIS A 820 17.95 25.21 -11.30
N PRO A 821 18.78 26.29 -11.36
CA PRO A 821 18.61 27.46 -10.50
C PRO A 821 17.25 28.16 -10.59
N TYR A 822 16.69 28.24 -11.80
CA TYR A 822 15.33 28.79 -12.04
C TYR A 822 14.26 28.05 -11.21
N ASP A 823 14.37 26.73 -11.08
CA ASP A 823 13.39 25.90 -10.39
C ASP A 823 13.39 26.20 -8.89
N ILE A 824 14.58 26.36 -8.29
CA ILE A 824 14.75 26.80 -6.90
C ILE A 824 14.11 28.19 -6.72
N ARG A 825 14.46 29.14 -7.59
CA ARG A 825 14.00 30.54 -7.52
C ARG A 825 12.48 30.65 -7.62
N VAL A 826 11.85 30.00 -8.60
CA VAL A 826 10.40 30.08 -8.81
C VAL A 826 9.63 29.27 -7.77
N PHE A 827 10.11 28.11 -7.36
CA PHE A 827 9.45 27.32 -6.31
C PHE A 827 9.47 28.03 -4.95
N ARG A 828 10.58 28.69 -4.60
CA ARG A 828 10.69 29.54 -3.40
C ARG A 828 9.61 30.63 -3.38
N GLU A 829 9.46 31.37 -4.48
CA GLU A 829 8.44 32.42 -4.57
C GLU A 829 7.01 31.87 -4.66
N GLY A 830 6.79 30.71 -5.29
CA GLY A 830 5.51 30.01 -5.27
C GLY A 830 5.08 29.58 -3.85
N ILE A 831 6.02 29.10 -3.03
CA ILE A 831 5.81 28.81 -1.61
C ILE A 831 5.52 30.09 -0.84
N ARG A 832 6.32 31.15 -1.03
CA ARG A 832 6.15 32.44 -0.35
C ARG A 832 4.77 33.04 -0.62
N ASN A 833 4.35 33.07 -1.89
CA ASN A 833 3.07 33.64 -2.31
C ASN A 833 1.90 32.82 -1.77
N THR A 834 1.92 31.49 -1.89
CA THR A 834 0.88 30.62 -1.34
C THR A 834 0.79 30.73 0.18
N TRP A 835 1.92 30.77 0.89
CA TRP A 835 1.93 30.96 2.34
C TRP A 835 1.43 32.35 2.77
N THR A 836 1.80 33.41 2.05
CA THR A 836 1.34 34.79 2.36
C THR A 836 -0.16 34.91 2.16
N LYS A 837 -0.70 34.35 1.07
CA LYS A 837 -2.14 34.30 0.77
C LYS A 837 -2.95 33.57 1.85
N LEU A 838 -2.40 32.49 2.39
CA LEU A 838 -2.98 31.75 3.52
C LEU A 838 -2.88 32.54 4.85
N SER A 839 -1.66 32.88 5.25
CA SER A 839 -1.34 33.36 6.60
C SER A 839 -1.60 34.85 6.84
N SER A 840 -1.63 35.66 5.79
CA SER A 840 -1.69 37.13 5.88
C SER A 840 -2.93 37.74 5.22
N SER A 841 -3.84 36.93 4.67
CA SER A 841 -5.14 37.40 4.19
C SER A 841 -6.01 37.88 5.35
N SER A 842 -6.56 39.10 5.25
CA SER A 842 -7.43 39.69 6.27
C SER A 842 -8.72 38.91 6.53
N ALA A 843 -9.12 38.02 5.62
CA ALA A 843 -10.29 37.15 5.76
C ALA A 843 -9.96 35.75 6.30
N LEU A 844 -8.70 35.29 6.23
CA LEU A 844 -8.29 33.95 6.67
C LEU A 844 -7.45 33.98 7.95
N ALA A 845 -6.53 34.95 8.07
CA ALA A 845 -5.66 35.12 9.23
C ALA A 845 -6.39 35.21 10.59
N PRO A 846 -7.57 35.84 10.73
CA PRO A 846 -8.29 35.89 12.00
C PRO A 846 -8.70 34.52 12.56
N TYR A 847 -8.78 33.49 11.70
CA TYR A 847 -9.15 32.13 12.09
C TYR A 847 -7.95 31.21 12.31
N ILE A 848 -6.72 31.64 11.97
CA ILE A 848 -5.51 30.81 12.08
C ILE A 848 -5.04 30.77 13.52
N VAL A 849 -5.07 29.56 14.09
CA VAL A 849 -4.64 29.29 15.47
C VAL A 849 -3.13 29.07 15.53
N ARG A 850 -2.57 28.32 14.55
CA ARG A 850 -1.12 28.14 14.38
C ARG A 850 -0.76 27.51 13.02
N PRO A 851 0.49 27.65 12.56
CA PRO A 851 1.07 26.77 11.55
C PRO A 851 1.09 25.30 12.01
N ILE A 852 0.86 24.40 11.06
CA ILE A 852 1.08 22.95 11.18
C ILE A 852 2.30 22.54 10.34
N HIS A 853 2.33 22.95 9.07
CA HIS A 853 3.43 22.67 8.15
C HIS A 853 3.72 23.89 7.28
N ALA A 854 4.86 24.54 7.52
CA ALA A 854 5.23 25.81 6.90
C ALA A 854 6.75 26.08 7.02
N PRO A 855 7.32 26.98 6.21
CA PRO A 855 8.63 27.57 6.47
C PRO A 855 8.69 28.24 7.85
N THR A 856 9.84 28.17 8.53
CA THR A 856 10.03 28.76 9.87
C THR A 856 10.04 30.29 9.87
N SER A 857 10.28 30.91 8.71
CA SER A 857 10.13 32.34 8.45
C SER A 857 10.02 32.57 6.94
N MET A 858 9.75 33.81 6.52
CA MET A 858 9.75 34.21 5.10
C MET A 858 11.13 34.69 4.60
N SER A 859 12.22 34.27 5.24
CA SER A 859 13.58 34.41 4.67
C SER A 859 13.81 33.34 3.60
N ASP A 860 14.58 33.67 2.57
CA ASP A 860 14.84 32.78 1.43
C ASP A 860 15.50 31.47 1.87
N GLU A 861 16.41 31.54 2.84
CA GLU A 861 17.08 30.39 3.43
C GLU A 861 16.11 29.46 4.18
N ALA A 862 15.09 30.01 4.84
CA ALA A 862 14.09 29.23 5.56
C ALA A 862 13.08 28.57 4.61
N ILE A 863 12.74 29.23 3.50
CA ILE A 863 11.89 28.66 2.45
C ILE A 863 12.65 27.57 1.67
N ASP A 864 13.93 27.78 1.35
CA ASP A 864 14.79 26.76 0.72
C ASP A 864 15.04 25.56 1.63
N ALA A 865 15.23 25.78 2.93
CA ALA A 865 15.33 24.68 3.91
C ALA A 865 14.02 23.90 4.02
N PHE A 866 12.88 24.59 4.04
CA PHE A 866 11.57 23.95 4.01
C PHE A 866 11.39 23.12 2.72
N ALA A 867 11.60 23.72 1.55
CA ALA A 867 11.51 23.04 0.26
C ALA A 867 12.44 21.81 0.16
N ARG A 868 13.67 21.90 0.67
CA ARG A 868 14.60 20.77 0.74
C ARG A 868 14.02 19.58 1.51
N ASP A 869 13.32 19.83 2.61
CA ASP A 869 12.78 18.80 3.49
C ASP A 869 11.35 18.32 3.11
N SER A 870 10.53 19.20 2.52
CA SER A 870 9.11 18.96 2.23
C SER A 870 8.77 18.65 0.77
N ALA A 871 9.58 19.09 -0.20
CA ALA A 871 9.24 18.96 -1.61
C ALA A 871 8.99 17.51 -2.04
N GLY A 872 8.04 17.31 -2.94
CA GLY A 872 7.66 16.01 -3.47
C GLY A 872 7.10 16.10 -4.89
N THR A 873 6.67 14.96 -5.41
CA THR A 873 6.03 14.83 -6.72
C THR A 873 4.51 15.03 -6.59
N VAL A 874 3.87 15.59 -7.62
CA VAL A 874 2.40 15.52 -7.81
C VAL A 874 1.98 14.42 -8.80
N TRP A 875 2.92 13.53 -9.09
CA TRP A 875 2.75 12.34 -9.90
C TRP A 875 2.39 12.62 -11.38
N HIS A 876 2.88 13.73 -11.95
CA HIS A 876 2.60 14.19 -13.33
C HIS A 876 3.64 13.75 -14.38
N ALA A 877 4.74 13.09 -13.99
CA ALA A 877 5.85 12.62 -14.84
C ALA A 877 5.52 12.33 -16.32
N ALA A 878 6.30 12.93 -17.22
CA ALA A 878 6.23 12.79 -18.67
C ALA A 878 7.63 12.76 -19.33
N GLY A 879 7.68 12.57 -20.66
CA GLY A 879 8.86 12.85 -21.50
C GLY A 879 9.87 11.73 -21.79
N THR A 880 9.76 10.57 -21.13
CA THR A 880 10.74 9.47 -21.20
C THR A 880 10.79 8.65 -22.49
N CYS A 881 9.79 8.82 -23.35
CA CYS A 881 9.74 8.33 -24.71
C CYS A 881 9.42 9.49 -25.66
N LYS A 882 10.01 10.67 -25.39
CA LYS A 882 9.88 11.95 -26.10
C LYS A 882 9.46 11.80 -27.57
N MET A 883 8.29 12.32 -27.92
CA MET A 883 7.91 12.56 -29.31
C MET A 883 8.72 13.72 -29.86
N GLY A 884 9.23 13.57 -31.07
CA GLY A 884 9.95 14.64 -31.76
C GLY A 884 10.04 14.41 -33.25
N ARG A 885 10.88 15.21 -33.89
CA ARG A 885 11.12 15.17 -35.34
C ARG A 885 12.07 14.03 -35.71
N ASP A 886 12.18 13.72 -37.00
CA ASP A 886 13.13 12.72 -37.49
C ASP A 886 14.59 13.14 -37.25
N ASP A 887 14.89 14.43 -37.31
CA ASP A 887 16.19 15.05 -37.03
C ASP A 887 16.51 15.28 -35.53
N ASP A 888 15.55 15.06 -34.61
CA ASP A 888 15.80 15.10 -33.15
C ASP A 888 16.49 13.80 -32.68
N PRO A 889 17.73 13.86 -32.13
CA PRO A 889 18.46 12.68 -31.65
C PRO A 889 17.97 12.14 -30.31
N GLU A 890 17.19 12.91 -29.55
CA GLU A 890 16.56 12.46 -28.30
C GLU A 890 15.12 11.98 -28.51
N ALA A 891 14.54 12.17 -29.69
CA ALA A 891 13.21 11.64 -29.99
C ALA A 891 13.23 10.12 -29.98
N VAL A 892 12.28 9.53 -29.26
CA VAL A 892 12.06 8.08 -29.18
C VAL A 892 10.93 7.65 -30.11
N VAL A 893 9.91 8.50 -30.29
CA VAL A 893 8.82 8.27 -31.24
C VAL A 893 8.68 9.38 -32.28
N ASP A 894 8.24 9.00 -33.47
CA ASP A 894 7.79 9.94 -34.51
C ASP A 894 6.48 10.64 -34.11
N LYS A 895 6.09 11.68 -34.86
CA LYS A 895 4.81 12.40 -34.65
C LYS A 895 3.54 11.57 -34.92
N THR A 896 3.69 10.28 -35.23
CA THR A 896 2.63 9.29 -35.39
C THR A 896 2.71 8.18 -34.34
N PHE A 897 3.48 8.39 -33.26
CA PHE A 897 3.72 7.50 -32.11
C PHE A 897 4.59 6.26 -32.38
N ARG A 898 5.18 6.08 -33.58
CA ARG A 898 6.02 4.92 -33.87
C ARG A 898 7.42 5.06 -33.28
N VAL A 899 7.96 3.99 -32.71
CA VAL A 899 9.32 3.97 -32.15
C VAL A 899 10.36 4.09 -33.27
N LYS A 900 11.20 5.13 -33.22
CA LYS A 900 12.21 5.40 -34.26
C LYS A 900 13.16 4.20 -34.40
N GLY A 901 13.28 3.68 -35.62
CA GLY A 901 14.11 2.52 -35.95
C GLY A 901 13.48 1.14 -35.71
N VAL A 902 12.23 1.04 -35.23
CA VAL A 902 11.53 -0.25 -34.97
C VAL A 902 10.25 -0.34 -35.80
N GLU A 903 10.06 -1.46 -36.50
CA GLU A 903 8.82 -1.71 -37.26
C GLU A 903 7.74 -2.31 -36.35
N GLY A 904 6.48 -1.91 -36.52
CA GLY A 904 5.34 -2.51 -35.82
C GLY A 904 5.23 -2.20 -34.33
N LEU A 905 5.89 -1.16 -33.82
CA LEU A 905 5.88 -0.76 -32.41
C LEU A 905 5.54 0.72 -32.23
N ARG A 906 4.58 1.03 -31.35
CA ARG A 906 4.24 2.41 -30.92
C ARG A 906 4.27 2.58 -29.40
N VAL A 907 4.40 3.82 -28.93
CA VAL A 907 4.19 4.20 -27.51
C VAL A 907 3.10 5.28 -27.44
N VAL A 908 2.08 5.07 -26.60
CA VAL A 908 0.89 5.94 -26.51
C VAL A 908 0.51 6.15 -25.04
N ASP A 909 1.31 6.95 -24.35
CA ASP A 909 1.06 7.43 -22.98
C ASP A 909 1.92 8.69 -22.68
N MET A 910 1.84 9.24 -21.47
CA MET A 910 2.56 10.47 -21.05
C MET A 910 4.09 10.44 -21.24
N SER A 911 4.72 9.27 -21.42
CA SER A 911 6.13 9.18 -21.81
C SER A 911 6.43 9.96 -23.10
N VAL A 912 5.48 10.10 -24.03
CA VAL A 912 5.73 10.76 -25.32
C VAL A 912 5.63 12.29 -25.31
N ALA A 913 5.07 12.91 -24.25
CA ALA A 913 4.89 14.35 -24.22
C ALA A 913 6.26 15.07 -24.13
N PRO A 914 6.62 15.96 -25.08
CA PRO A 914 7.91 16.65 -25.07
C PRO A 914 7.95 17.84 -24.11
N VAL A 915 6.79 18.27 -23.59
CA VAL A 915 6.59 19.44 -22.73
C VAL A 915 5.82 19.08 -21.47
N SER A 916 6.11 19.79 -20.37
CA SER A 916 5.30 19.76 -19.16
C SER A 916 4.03 20.57 -19.43
N THR A 917 2.88 19.91 -19.56
CA THR A 917 1.60 20.60 -19.77
C THR A 917 1.15 21.29 -18.47
N ASN A 918 0.63 22.52 -18.58
CA ASN A 918 0.20 23.34 -17.44
C ASN A 918 -1.17 22.90 -16.91
N ASN A 919 -1.25 21.64 -16.48
CA ASN A 919 -2.47 20.99 -16.03
C ASN A 919 -2.19 19.80 -15.07
N HIS A 920 -3.26 19.07 -14.76
CA HIS A 920 -3.21 17.76 -14.13
C HIS A 920 -3.27 16.70 -15.22
N THR A 921 -2.17 15.95 -15.40
CA THR A 921 -1.83 15.32 -16.70
C THR A 921 -2.73 14.17 -17.14
N GLN A 922 -3.78 13.81 -16.39
CA GLN A 922 -4.76 12.82 -16.87
C GLN A 922 -5.48 13.26 -18.14
N ALA A 923 -5.80 14.56 -18.29
CA ALA A 923 -6.43 15.07 -19.51
C ALA A 923 -5.50 14.87 -20.73
N THR A 924 -4.24 15.27 -20.61
CA THR A 924 -3.20 15.02 -21.64
C THR A 924 -3.03 13.53 -21.93
N ALA A 925 -3.15 12.65 -20.92
CA ALA A 925 -3.11 11.21 -21.13
C ALA A 925 -4.30 10.70 -21.97
N TYR A 926 -5.53 11.19 -21.74
CA TYR A 926 -6.67 10.89 -22.61
C TYR A 926 -6.48 11.46 -24.02
N LEU A 927 -5.95 12.69 -24.15
CA LEU A 927 -5.66 13.35 -25.43
C LEU A 927 -4.68 12.54 -26.29
N ILE A 928 -3.59 12.04 -25.70
CA ILE A 928 -2.62 11.15 -26.35
C ILE A 928 -3.31 9.90 -26.91
N GLY A 929 -4.15 9.24 -26.12
CA GLY A 929 -4.93 8.08 -26.56
C GLY A 929 -5.93 8.42 -27.68
N GLN A 930 -6.58 9.59 -27.61
CA GLN A 930 -7.55 10.06 -28.60
C GLN A 930 -6.87 10.32 -29.95
N ILE A 931 -5.79 11.11 -29.98
CA ILE A 931 -5.04 11.45 -31.19
C ILE A 931 -4.44 10.17 -31.82
N ALA A 932 -3.85 9.28 -31.02
CA ALA A 932 -3.35 8.00 -31.50
C ALA A 932 -4.46 7.12 -32.09
N SER A 933 -5.65 7.08 -31.48
CA SER A 933 -6.79 6.34 -32.03
C SER A 933 -7.21 6.89 -33.38
N GLU A 934 -7.30 8.22 -33.55
CA GLU A 934 -7.69 8.83 -34.82
C GLU A 934 -6.61 8.62 -35.90
N ARG A 935 -5.33 8.63 -35.54
CA ARG A 935 -4.23 8.24 -36.44
C ARG A 935 -4.40 6.81 -36.92
N LEU A 936 -4.54 5.84 -36.01
CA LEU A 936 -4.62 4.42 -36.33
C LEU A 936 -5.90 4.06 -37.11
N ILE A 937 -7.02 4.74 -36.81
CA ILE A 937 -8.29 4.60 -37.54
C ILE A 937 -8.15 5.10 -38.98
N LYS A 938 -7.50 6.25 -39.21
CA LYS A 938 -7.19 6.77 -40.56
C LYS A 938 -6.21 5.85 -41.29
N GLU A 939 -5.14 5.44 -40.63
CA GLU A 939 -4.00 4.71 -41.21
C GLU A 939 -4.36 3.27 -41.63
N TYR A 940 -5.21 2.59 -40.86
CA TYR A 940 -5.73 1.25 -41.19
C TYR A 940 -7.12 1.27 -41.85
N GLY A 941 -7.67 2.45 -42.16
CA GLY A 941 -8.95 2.60 -42.85
C GLY A 941 -10.16 2.06 -42.07
N LEU A 942 -10.08 1.99 -40.73
CA LEU A 942 -11.03 1.25 -39.88
C LEU A 942 -12.47 1.80 -39.88
N ASN A 943 -12.66 3.03 -40.36
CA ASN A 943 -13.98 3.63 -40.57
C ASN A 943 -14.72 3.06 -41.79
N ASN A 944 -14.02 2.40 -42.71
CA ASN A 944 -14.66 1.68 -43.81
C ASN A 944 -15.13 0.32 -43.28
N GLY A 945 -16.42 0.05 -43.41
CA GLY A 945 -16.97 -1.29 -43.13
C GLY A 945 -16.41 -2.33 -44.11
N ALA A 946 -16.42 -3.60 -43.68
CA ALA A 946 -16.05 -4.76 -44.49
C ALA A 946 -17.19 -5.23 -45.42
#